data_AF-A0ABD3SV99-F1
#
_entry.id   AF-A0ABD3SV99-F1
#
_cell.length_a   1.000
_cell.length_b   1.000
_cell.length_c   1.000
_cell.angle_alpha   90.00
_cell.angle_beta   90.00
_cell.angle_gamma   90.00
#
_symmetry.space_group_name_H-M   'P 1'
#
loop_
_entity.id
_entity.type
_entity.pdbx_description
1 polymer ?
#
loop_
_entity_poly.entity_id
_entity_poly.type
_entity_poly.pdbx_seq_one_letter_code
_entity_poly.pdbx_strand_id
1 'polypeptide(L)'
;MGDHSSAAVPKLPIPGKRNILITSALPYVNNIPHLGNIIGCVLSADVFSRYCRNRGYNALYICGTDEYGTATETKAMEEGCSPKEICDKYHAIHKDVYKWFNISFDEFGRTSSPQQTELYCDTCSRFLADRLVEGNCPTPGCNYDSARGDQCEKCGKLLNPTELLEPKCKVCRNTPRIRDTNHMFLELPLLKDKLEEYIRNMSVAGGWSQNAIHATNAWLREGLRPRCITRDLKWGVPVPHERFTDKVFYVWFDAPIGYVSITACHTPEWEKWWKNPENVELYQFMGKDNVPFHTVSFQTRFGILTCTFLGLVFSAYVDVSLVMFPSTLLGADQNWTLMKTISVTEYLNYEAGKFSKSKGVGVFGNDVKDTNIPVEVWRYYLLTNRPEVSDTLFTWADLQSKLNGELLSNLGNFINRVLTFIAKDTGSGYGSVIPDAEGADSHLLTKAFGEKVGDYVEQYVDAMEQVKLKQGLKIAMAISGEGNAYLQESQFWKLYKEDLASCSLVMKTAAGLVYLLACLLEPFIPSFSVEVLKQLNLPIETQFSLSDENGDVERAKRPWEILPAGHKIGIPAPLFRELKDEEVEFYRNKYAGSQADRIVKAEAESKKIAEKLKETKISDGSTSKKDRTKKPAEAKSKVSAPAEAEITISRLDIRVGLIRKAQKHPDADSLYVEEIDVGEPQPRTVVSGLVKYIPLEEMQDRKVCVLCNLKPATMRGIKSQAMVLAASNSDHTKVELVEPPEGANIGERVTFPGFEGLPDDVLNPKKKVWETLQVDLHTNTELVACYKDLPLTTSAGVCKVSSIREGTIR
;
A
#
# COMPACT_ATOMS: atom_id res chain seq x y z
N MET A 1 48.35 2.29 -1.12
CA MET A 1 48.11 1.38 -2.25
C MET A 1 46.63 1.50 -2.59
N GLY A 2 46.34 1.93 -3.82
CA GLY A 2 45.08 2.54 -4.20
C GLY A 2 43.91 1.55 -4.29
N ASP A 3 42.80 1.95 -3.67
CA ASP A 3 41.48 1.42 -3.93
C ASP A 3 40.88 2.23 -5.09
N HIS A 4 41.22 1.87 -6.33
CA HIS A 4 40.50 2.35 -7.50
C HIS A 4 39.21 1.55 -7.60
N SER A 5 38.16 2.00 -6.91
CA SER A 5 36.80 1.57 -7.23
C SER A 5 36.56 1.85 -8.71
N SER A 6 36.34 0.83 -9.54
CA SER A 6 35.92 1.03 -10.91
C SER A 6 34.57 1.75 -10.90
N ALA A 7 34.58 3.06 -11.09
CA ALA A 7 33.34 3.83 -11.26
C ALA A 7 32.60 3.22 -12.44
N ALA A 8 31.42 2.65 -12.19
CA ALA A 8 30.57 2.12 -13.24
C ALA A 8 30.30 3.25 -14.25
N VAL A 9 30.45 2.95 -15.54
CA VAL A 9 30.17 3.93 -16.60
C VAL A 9 28.70 4.36 -16.46
N PRO A 10 28.42 5.68 -16.34
CA PRO A 10 27.06 6.14 -16.12
C PRO A 10 26.16 5.75 -17.29
N LYS A 11 24.93 5.33 -16.99
CA LYS A 11 23.95 4.92 -18.01
C LYS A 11 23.46 6.13 -18.79
N LEU A 12 23.54 6.06 -20.13
CA LEU A 12 23.12 7.11 -21.05
C LEU A 12 22.06 6.58 -22.01
N PRO A 13 21.22 7.45 -22.60
CA PRO A 13 20.27 7.03 -23.63
C PRO A 13 20.97 6.40 -24.82
N ILE A 14 20.41 5.31 -25.33
CA ILE A 14 20.92 4.56 -26.47
C ILE A 14 20.00 4.87 -27.68
N PRO A 15 20.54 5.43 -28.77
CA PRO A 15 19.75 5.68 -29.98
C PRO A 15 19.08 4.41 -30.52
N GLY A 16 17.83 4.51 -30.95
CA GLY A 16 17.06 3.38 -31.48
C GLY A 16 16.53 2.39 -30.44
N LYS A 17 16.93 2.53 -29.16
CA LYS A 17 16.32 1.80 -28.04
C LYS A 17 15.33 2.67 -27.30
N ARG A 18 14.36 2.03 -26.62
CA ARG A 18 13.44 2.71 -25.73
C ARG A 18 14.19 3.12 -24.44
N ASN A 19 14.32 4.43 -24.21
CA ASN A 19 15.00 4.98 -23.03
C ASN A 19 13.96 5.49 -22.03
N ILE A 20 13.94 4.88 -20.84
CA ILE A 20 12.95 5.16 -19.80
C ILE A 20 13.64 5.85 -18.62
N LEU A 21 13.27 7.09 -18.36
CA LEU A 21 13.69 7.82 -17.18
C LEU A 21 12.61 7.66 -16.10
N ILE A 22 12.98 7.13 -14.94
CA ILE A 22 12.05 6.83 -13.85
C ILE A 22 12.44 7.67 -12.66
N THR A 23 11.47 8.41 -12.11
CA THR A 23 11.64 9.15 -10.86
C THR A 23 10.61 8.72 -9.83
N SER A 24 11.02 8.71 -8.57
CA SER A 24 10.12 8.56 -7.43
C SER A 24 10.13 9.84 -6.63
N ALA A 25 8.99 10.25 -6.08
CA ALA A 25 8.91 11.45 -5.27
C ALA A 25 9.98 11.46 -4.17
N LEU A 26 10.73 12.54 -4.09
CA LEU A 26 11.84 12.69 -3.14
C LEU A 26 11.28 12.63 -1.70
N PRO A 27 11.59 11.59 -0.90
CA PRO A 27 11.21 11.57 0.49
C PRO A 27 11.83 12.73 1.26
N TYR A 28 11.01 13.41 2.07
CA TYR A 28 11.50 14.45 2.95
C TYR A 28 12.41 13.86 4.03
N VAL A 29 13.64 14.35 4.13
CA VAL A 29 14.73 13.68 4.86
C VAL A 29 14.48 13.61 6.36
N ASN A 30 13.74 14.56 6.95
CA ASN A 30 13.68 14.68 8.41
C ASN A 30 12.77 13.64 9.10
N ASN A 31 12.24 12.64 8.36
CA ASN A 31 11.34 11.62 8.88
C ASN A 31 11.68 10.23 8.35
N ILE A 32 11.75 9.24 9.25
CA ILE A 32 11.86 7.84 8.86
C ILE A 32 10.63 7.44 8.03
N PRO A 33 10.79 6.87 6.82
CA PRO A 33 9.67 6.52 5.97
C PRO A 33 8.90 5.34 6.59
N HIS A 34 7.57 5.43 6.59
CA HIS A 34 6.70 4.30 6.94
C HIS A 34 6.31 3.50 5.69
N LEU A 35 5.67 2.34 5.88
CA LEU A 35 5.29 1.45 4.76
C LEU A 35 4.46 2.16 3.68
N GLY A 36 3.59 3.09 4.08
CA GLY A 36 2.83 3.94 3.17
C GLY A 36 3.68 4.82 2.24
N ASN A 37 4.76 5.43 2.75
CA ASN A 37 5.69 6.19 1.90
C ASN A 37 6.42 5.26 0.91
N ILE A 38 6.77 4.05 1.38
CA ILE A 38 7.51 3.08 0.60
C ILE A 38 6.67 2.57 -0.57
N ILE A 39 5.45 2.08 -0.31
CA ILE A 39 4.56 1.59 -1.38
C ILE A 39 4.14 2.70 -2.34
N GLY A 40 3.84 3.89 -1.84
CA GLY A 40 3.32 4.97 -2.66
C GLY A 40 4.33 5.60 -3.61
N CYS A 41 5.63 5.45 -3.34
CA CYS A 41 6.68 6.06 -4.14
C CYS A 41 7.72 5.02 -4.58
N VAL A 42 8.68 4.69 -3.71
CA VAL A 42 9.92 4.02 -4.13
C VAL A 42 9.72 2.56 -4.53
N LEU A 43 8.86 1.81 -3.84
CA LEU A 43 8.61 0.40 -4.17
C LEU A 43 7.83 0.26 -5.48
N SER A 44 6.87 1.15 -5.74
CA SER A 44 6.14 1.16 -7.01
C SER A 44 7.07 1.45 -8.19
N ALA A 45 7.94 2.46 -8.06
CA ALA A 45 8.91 2.82 -9.09
C ALA A 45 9.96 1.72 -9.31
N ASP A 46 10.41 1.05 -8.24
CA ASP A 46 11.35 -0.07 -8.32
C ASP A 46 10.80 -1.23 -9.14
N VAL A 47 9.55 -1.62 -8.89
CA VAL A 47 8.88 -2.69 -9.66
C VAL A 47 8.85 -2.35 -11.14
N PHE A 48 8.44 -1.13 -11.49
CA PHE A 48 8.41 -0.73 -12.90
C PHE A 48 9.82 -0.65 -13.51
N SER A 49 10.81 -0.15 -12.75
CA SER A 49 12.20 -0.09 -13.19
C SER A 49 12.79 -1.46 -13.49
N ARG A 50 12.58 -2.43 -12.61
CA ARG A 50 12.99 -3.83 -12.81
C ARG A 50 12.29 -4.46 -14.00
N TYR A 51 10.99 -4.25 -14.14
CA TYR A 51 10.24 -4.68 -15.32
C TYR A 51 10.84 -4.11 -16.61
N CYS A 52 11.11 -2.81 -16.68
CA CYS A 52 11.74 -2.19 -17.86
C CYS A 52 13.10 -2.83 -18.18
N ARG A 53 13.92 -3.11 -17.16
CA ARG A 53 15.21 -3.80 -17.33
C ARG A 53 15.03 -5.22 -17.85
N ASN A 54 14.04 -5.96 -17.34
CA ASN A 54 13.73 -7.31 -17.81
C ASN A 54 13.21 -7.32 -19.25
N ARG A 55 12.54 -6.25 -19.71
CA ARG A 55 12.16 -6.09 -21.13
C ARG A 55 13.36 -5.73 -22.03
N GLY A 56 14.53 -5.44 -21.46
CA GLY A 56 15.70 -4.99 -22.20
C GLY A 56 15.70 -3.49 -22.53
N TYR A 57 14.78 -2.71 -21.92
CA TYR A 57 14.76 -1.26 -22.09
C TYR A 57 15.93 -0.60 -21.35
N ASN A 58 16.38 0.53 -21.87
CA ASN A 58 17.38 1.33 -21.20
C ASN A 58 16.73 2.19 -20.11
N ALA A 59 16.64 1.65 -18.89
CA ALA A 59 16.01 2.31 -17.76
C ALA A 59 17.02 2.97 -16.81
N LEU A 60 16.81 4.25 -16.49
CA LEU A 60 17.50 4.98 -15.44
C LEU A 60 16.53 5.34 -14.32
N TYR A 61 16.72 4.78 -13.13
CA TYR A 61 15.89 5.03 -11.97
C TYR A 61 16.59 5.93 -10.94
N ILE A 62 16.07 7.16 -10.79
CA ILE A 62 16.64 8.21 -9.95
C ILE A 62 15.69 8.55 -8.80
N CYS A 63 16.26 8.72 -7.60
CA CYS A 63 15.58 9.30 -6.45
C CYS A 63 16.61 9.96 -5.53
N GLY A 64 16.16 10.52 -4.41
CA GLY A 64 17.03 11.11 -3.40
C GLY A 64 16.23 11.69 -2.25
N THR A 65 16.92 12.29 -1.30
CA THR A 65 16.28 12.98 -0.17
C THR A 65 16.02 14.44 -0.50
N ASP A 66 14.82 14.92 -0.15
CA ASP A 66 14.51 16.35 -0.11
C ASP A 66 14.88 16.91 1.27
N GLU A 67 15.82 17.85 1.29
CA GLU A 67 16.56 18.24 2.49
C GLU A 67 16.32 19.68 2.95
N TYR A 68 15.72 20.51 2.10
CA TYR A 68 15.58 21.94 2.38
C TYR A 68 14.30 22.31 3.13
N GLY A 69 14.21 23.58 3.50
CA GLY A 69 12.99 24.14 4.07
C GLY A 69 12.91 24.11 5.59
N THR A 70 11.87 24.77 6.09
CA THR A 70 11.72 25.12 7.50
C THR A 70 11.64 23.91 8.43
N ALA A 71 11.07 22.79 7.98
CA ALA A 71 10.91 21.62 8.86
C ALA A 71 12.25 20.92 9.15
N THR A 72 13.25 21.02 8.27
CA THR A 72 14.62 20.61 8.56
C THR A 72 15.25 21.52 9.60
N GLU A 73 15.14 22.85 9.45
CA GLU A 73 15.68 23.82 10.44
C GLU A 73 15.07 23.62 11.83
N THR A 74 13.75 23.45 11.91
CA THR A 74 13.06 23.19 13.18
C THR A 74 13.52 21.88 13.80
N LYS A 75 13.62 20.80 13.02
CA LYS A 75 14.03 19.49 13.54
C LYS A 75 15.49 19.50 14.00
N ALA A 76 16.37 20.18 13.26
CA ALA A 76 17.76 20.37 13.65
C ALA A 76 17.87 21.13 14.98
N MET A 77 17.06 22.19 15.16
CA MET A 77 16.99 22.93 16.42
C MET A 77 16.47 22.06 17.59
N GLU A 78 15.45 21.24 17.36
CA GLU A 78 14.94 20.29 18.36
C GLU A 78 15.98 19.23 18.78
N GLU A 79 16.80 18.75 17.83
CA GLU A 79 17.85 17.75 18.09
C GLU A 79 19.20 18.37 18.49
N GLY A 80 19.29 19.72 18.58
CA GLY A 80 20.50 20.43 18.98
C GLY A 80 21.66 20.31 17.99
N CYS A 81 21.38 20.14 16.70
CA CYS A 81 22.37 19.99 15.63
C CYS A 81 22.12 20.97 14.47
N SER A 82 23.03 20.99 13.48
CA SER A 82 22.86 21.77 12.26
C SER A 82 21.90 21.08 11.26
N PRO A 83 21.23 21.84 10.37
CA PRO A 83 20.44 21.29 9.27
C PRO A 83 21.22 20.27 8.42
N LYS A 84 22.52 20.49 8.21
CA LYS A 84 23.36 19.54 7.47
C LYS A 84 23.53 18.22 8.22
N GLU A 85 23.86 18.26 9.51
CA GLU A 85 24.06 17.05 10.32
C GLU A 85 22.78 16.20 10.40
N ILE A 86 21.61 16.83 10.53
CA ILE A 86 20.35 16.09 10.53
C ILE A 86 20.04 15.47 9.17
N CYS A 87 20.27 16.19 8.07
CA CYS A 87 20.11 15.64 6.73
C CYS A 87 21.06 14.47 6.48
N ASP A 88 22.34 14.60 6.86
CA ASP A 88 23.34 13.55 6.73
C ASP A 88 22.93 12.28 7.49
N LYS A 89 22.46 12.44 8.74
CA LYS A 89 21.95 11.35 9.59
C LYS A 89 20.77 10.63 8.93
N TYR A 90 19.72 11.36 8.55
CA TYR A 90 18.51 10.72 8.05
C TYR A 90 18.64 10.26 6.59
N HIS A 91 19.44 10.91 5.74
CA HIS A 91 19.77 10.40 4.40
C HIS A 91 20.36 8.99 4.48
N ALA A 92 21.30 8.75 5.41
CA ALA A 92 21.84 7.42 5.67
C ALA A 92 20.75 6.42 6.09
N ILE A 93 19.84 6.82 6.99
CA ILE A 93 18.70 5.98 7.41
C ILE A 93 17.81 5.62 6.21
N HIS A 94 17.44 6.59 5.37
CA HIS A 94 16.63 6.33 4.17
C HIS A 94 17.34 5.34 3.23
N LYS A 95 18.60 5.59 2.93
CA LYS A 95 19.42 4.72 2.08
C LYS A 95 19.48 3.29 2.62
N ASP A 96 19.67 3.15 3.93
CA ASP A 96 19.69 1.85 4.60
C ASP A 96 18.34 1.13 4.57
N VAL A 97 17.23 1.85 4.75
CA VAL A 97 15.88 1.30 4.63
C VAL A 97 15.63 0.81 3.22
N TYR A 98 15.90 1.64 2.22
CA TYR A 98 15.63 1.30 0.82
C TYR A 98 16.54 0.19 0.31
N LYS A 99 17.80 0.14 0.75
CA LYS A 99 18.69 -0.99 0.49
C LYS A 99 18.13 -2.29 1.06
N TRP A 100 17.59 -2.27 2.28
CA TRP A 100 16.97 -3.46 2.87
C TRP A 100 15.69 -3.90 2.14
N PHE A 101 14.88 -2.94 1.69
CA PHE A 101 13.73 -3.20 0.81
C PHE A 101 14.11 -3.65 -0.61
N ASN A 102 15.40 -3.79 -0.90
CA ASN A 102 15.95 -4.14 -2.21
C ASN A 102 15.46 -3.20 -3.31
N ILE A 103 15.48 -1.89 -3.04
CA ILE A 103 15.19 -0.86 -4.04
C ILE A 103 16.43 -0.62 -4.90
N SER A 104 16.28 -0.76 -6.21
CA SER A 104 17.34 -0.78 -7.20
C SER A 104 17.52 0.57 -7.91
N PHE A 105 17.80 1.61 -7.13
CA PHE A 105 18.17 2.92 -7.70
C PHE A 105 19.45 2.80 -8.54
N ASP A 106 19.47 3.48 -9.68
CA ASP A 106 20.72 3.76 -10.39
C ASP A 106 21.47 4.90 -9.70
N GLU A 107 20.74 5.87 -9.13
CA GLU A 107 21.29 6.89 -8.22
C GLU A 107 20.28 7.22 -7.10
N PHE A 108 20.77 7.28 -5.86
CA PHE A 108 20.03 7.80 -4.71
C PHE A 108 20.77 9.01 -4.11
N GLY A 109 20.43 10.19 -4.65
CA GLY A 109 21.12 11.44 -4.35
C GLY A 109 20.44 12.29 -3.27
N ARG A 110 20.71 13.60 -3.31
CA ARG A 110 20.33 14.58 -2.28
C ARG A 110 20.05 15.92 -2.94
N THR A 111 19.08 16.69 -2.44
CA THR A 111 18.87 18.07 -2.93
C THR A 111 19.90 19.07 -2.40
N SER A 112 20.66 18.75 -1.36
CA SER A 112 21.72 19.61 -0.81
C SER A 112 23.09 19.45 -1.50
N SER A 113 23.12 19.03 -2.78
CA SER A 113 24.36 18.80 -3.54
C SER A 113 24.97 20.12 -4.06
N PRO A 114 26.30 20.20 -4.26
CA PRO A 114 26.93 21.40 -4.85
C PRO A 114 26.36 21.82 -6.22
N GLN A 115 25.81 20.86 -6.99
CA GLN A 115 25.13 21.10 -8.26
C GLN A 115 23.79 21.83 -8.10
N GLN A 116 23.21 21.79 -6.90
CA GLN A 116 21.98 22.50 -6.51
C GLN A 116 22.28 23.70 -5.58
N THR A 117 23.42 23.72 -4.87
CA THR A 117 23.70 24.62 -3.74
C THR A 117 24.97 25.44 -3.94
N GLU A 118 24.88 26.76 -3.79
CA GLU A 118 26.03 27.64 -3.47
C GLU A 118 25.87 28.27 -2.06
N LEU A 119 27.00 28.76 -1.51
CA LEU A 119 27.45 28.82 -0.09
C LEU A 119 26.72 29.77 0.91
N TYR A 120 27.06 29.59 2.21
CA TYR A 120 26.56 30.23 3.45
C TYR A 120 27.61 31.15 4.16
N CYS A 121 27.17 31.96 5.13
CA CYS A 121 27.77 33.18 5.73
C CYS A 121 28.60 33.02 7.03
N ASP A 122 29.71 33.77 7.16
CA ASP A 122 30.78 33.61 8.17
C ASP A 122 30.56 34.22 9.57
N THR A 123 29.39 34.77 9.91
CA THR A 123 29.14 35.28 11.29
C THR A 123 27.70 35.04 11.77
N CYS A 124 26.99 34.12 11.10
CA CYS A 124 25.72 33.51 11.51
C CYS A 124 24.45 34.39 11.65
N SER A 125 24.35 35.62 11.13
CA SER A 125 23.17 36.47 11.44
C SER A 125 21.89 36.12 10.64
N ARG A 126 21.09 35.20 11.23
CA ARG A 126 19.85 34.49 10.81
C ARG A 126 18.52 35.29 10.72
N PHE A 127 17.47 34.69 10.11
CA PHE A 127 16.04 35.13 10.13
C PHE A 127 15.06 33.94 10.37
N LEU A 128 13.77 34.19 10.70
CA LEU A 128 12.76 33.21 11.18
C LEU A 128 11.53 33.08 10.24
N ALA A 129 10.86 31.91 10.23
CA ALA A 129 9.75 31.53 9.32
C ALA A 129 8.38 31.25 9.97
N ASP A 130 7.31 31.17 9.15
CA ASP A 130 5.89 31.11 9.53
C ASP A 130 5.49 29.97 10.50
N ARG A 131 6.17 28.82 10.45
CA ARG A 131 5.94 27.68 11.37
C ARG A 131 6.42 27.93 12.81
N LEU A 132 7.04 29.07 13.06
CA LEU A 132 7.54 29.48 14.38
C LEU A 132 6.60 30.48 15.08
N VAL A 133 5.36 30.62 14.60
CA VAL A 133 4.32 31.42 15.23
C VAL A 133 3.20 30.51 15.73
N GLU A 134 2.92 30.57 17.03
CA GLU A 134 1.81 29.89 17.70
C GLU A 134 0.92 30.92 18.39
N GLY A 135 -0.37 30.66 18.50
CA GLY A 135 -1.30 31.55 19.19
C GLY A 135 -2.69 30.94 19.33
N ASN A 136 -3.62 31.74 19.84
CA ASN A 136 -4.98 31.27 20.04
C ASN A 136 -5.72 31.23 18.70
N CYS A 137 -6.44 30.12 18.46
CA CYS A 137 -7.23 29.89 17.27
C CYS A 137 -8.36 30.93 17.17
N PRO A 138 -8.45 31.70 16.08
CA PRO A 138 -9.49 32.71 15.89
C PRO A 138 -10.85 32.11 15.48
N THR A 139 -10.96 30.79 15.35
CA THR A 139 -12.22 30.14 14.94
C THR A 139 -13.26 30.24 16.05
N PRO A 140 -14.43 30.87 15.81
CA PRO A 140 -15.49 31.00 16.80
C PRO A 140 -15.90 29.63 17.36
N GLY A 141 -15.87 29.47 18.69
CA GLY A 141 -16.21 28.22 19.38
C GLY A 141 -15.08 27.18 19.50
N CYS A 142 -13.90 27.41 18.90
CA CYS A 142 -12.78 26.47 18.98
C CYS A 142 -11.95 26.63 20.27
N ASN A 143 -11.63 27.86 20.67
CA ASN A 143 -10.84 28.21 21.86
C ASN A 143 -9.57 27.35 22.05
N TYR A 144 -8.85 27.02 20.97
CA TYR A 144 -7.57 26.32 21.06
C TYR A 144 -6.46 27.35 21.28
N ASP A 145 -5.65 27.21 22.32
CA ASP A 145 -4.65 28.20 22.77
C ASP A 145 -3.26 28.03 22.12
N SER A 146 -3.08 26.96 21.35
CA SER A 146 -1.79 26.54 20.79
C SER A 146 -1.88 26.26 19.29
N ALA A 147 -2.72 27.02 18.57
CA ALA A 147 -2.86 26.88 17.13
C ALA A 147 -1.58 27.35 16.43
N ARG A 148 -1.14 26.58 15.43
CA ARG A 148 0.02 26.93 14.61
C ARG A 148 -0.40 27.97 13.56
N GLY A 149 0.55 28.78 13.13
CA GLY A 149 0.32 29.84 12.14
C GLY A 149 -0.25 29.38 10.80
N ASP A 150 -0.15 28.09 10.46
CA ASP A 150 -0.65 27.50 9.21
C ASP A 150 -1.95 26.70 9.39
N GLN A 151 -2.16 26.06 10.55
CA GLN A 151 -3.33 25.22 10.81
C GLN A 151 -3.61 25.01 12.31
N CYS A 152 -4.88 25.09 12.69
CA CYS A 152 -5.32 24.70 14.04
C CYS A 152 -5.48 23.18 14.14
N GLU A 153 -4.75 22.54 15.06
CA GLU A 153 -4.83 21.09 15.28
C GLU A 153 -6.15 20.63 15.90
N LYS A 154 -6.92 21.53 16.54
CA LYS A 154 -8.21 21.22 17.17
C LYS A 154 -9.38 21.22 16.20
N CYS A 155 -9.50 22.23 15.34
CA CYS A 155 -10.63 22.35 14.39
C CYS A 155 -10.26 22.05 12.94
N GLY A 156 -8.98 21.76 12.65
CA GLY A 156 -8.47 21.49 11.30
C GLY A 156 -8.45 22.70 10.37
N LYS A 157 -8.93 23.86 10.82
CA LYS A 157 -9.00 25.09 10.01
C LYS A 157 -7.59 25.59 9.70
N LEU A 158 -7.36 25.91 8.43
CA LEU A 158 -6.17 26.62 7.98
C LEU A 158 -6.22 28.05 8.50
N LEU A 159 -5.13 28.52 9.09
CA LEU A 159 -5.01 29.84 9.69
C LEU A 159 -3.93 30.64 8.98
N ASN A 160 -3.99 31.96 9.08
CA ASN A 160 -2.83 32.82 8.82
C ASN A 160 -2.13 33.16 10.14
N PRO A 161 -0.79 33.28 10.16
CA PRO A 161 -0.06 33.66 11.37
C PRO A 161 -0.48 35.05 11.90
N THR A 162 -0.94 35.93 11.03
CA THR A 162 -1.46 37.27 11.35
C THR A 162 -2.87 37.27 11.92
N GLU A 163 -3.63 36.18 11.76
CA GLU A 163 -4.99 36.01 12.28
C GLU A 163 -5.01 35.37 13.67
N LEU A 164 -3.87 34.87 14.16
CA LEU A 164 -3.75 34.31 15.49
C LEU A 164 -4.01 35.39 16.54
N LEU A 165 -4.88 35.07 17.51
CA LEU A 165 -5.10 35.92 18.66
C LEU A 165 -3.91 35.73 19.62
N GLU A 166 -3.30 36.82 20.07
CA GLU A 166 -2.08 36.82 20.91
C GLU A 166 -0.94 35.97 20.32
N PRO A 167 -0.42 36.30 19.13
CA PRO A 167 0.61 35.50 18.51
C PRO A 167 1.88 35.54 19.37
N LYS A 168 2.53 34.38 19.52
CA LYS A 168 3.77 34.18 20.26
C LYS A 168 4.76 33.44 19.38
N CYS A 169 6.01 33.89 19.40
CA CYS A 169 7.09 33.15 18.78
C CYS A 169 7.32 31.82 19.52
N LYS A 170 7.31 30.70 18.81
CA LYS A 170 7.55 29.36 19.37
C LYS A 170 8.94 29.22 20.01
N VAL A 171 9.91 29.98 19.51
CA VAL A 171 11.31 29.94 19.97
C VAL A 171 11.51 30.75 21.25
N CYS A 172 11.10 32.03 21.27
CA CYS A 172 11.41 32.96 22.36
C CYS A 172 10.19 33.44 23.17
N ARG A 173 8.98 32.98 22.82
CA ARG A 173 7.68 33.32 23.45
C ARG A 173 7.25 34.80 23.39
N ASN A 174 8.04 35.68 22.77
CA ASN A 174 7.69 37.07 22.54
C ASN A 174 6.64 37.25 21.42
N THR A 175 5.91 38.37 21.44
CA THR A 175 4.95 38.74 20.40
C THR A 175 5.67 39.14 19.09
N PRO A 176 5.39 38.48 17.95
CA PRO A 176 5.97 38.84 16.66
C PRO A 176 5.44 40.18 16.16
N ARG A 177 6.21 40.86 15.29
CA ARG A 177 5.83 42.12 14.64
C ARG A 177 5.76 41.92 13.13
N ILE A 178 4.81 42.60 12.48
CA ILE A 178 4.67 42.60 11.01
C ILE A 178 5.84 43.40 10.42
N ARG A 179 6.48 42.85 9.38
CA ARG A 179 7.56 43.49 8.64
C ARG A 179 7.36 43.24 7.15
N ASP A 180 7.45 44.29 6.35
CA ASP A 180 7.40 44.18 4.89
C ASP A 180 8.67 43.51 4.35
N THR A 181 8.48 42.64 3.37
CA THR A 181 9.54 41.80 2.80
C THR A 181 9.29 41.57 1.31
N ASN A 182 10.34 41.62 0.50
CA ASN A 182 10.23 41.46 -0.96
C ASN A 182 10.25 39.97 -1.33
N HIS A 183 9.41 39.57 -2.29
CA HIS A 183 9.38 38.20 -2.80
C HIS A 183 9.32 38.16 -4.32
N MET A 184 9.96 37.15 -4.93
CA MET A 184 9.77 36.83 -6.35
C MET A 184 8.56 35.92 -6.53
N PHE A 185 7.83 36.11 -7.61
CA PHE A 185 6.66 35.33 -7.99
C PHE A 185 6.84 34.77 -9.40
N LEU A 186 6.40 33.53 -9.65
CA LEU A 186 6.21 33.02 -11.00
C LEU A 186 4.80 33.35 -11.48
N GLU A 187 4.73 33.94 -12.66
CA GLU A 187 3.50 34.28 -13.36
C GLU A 187 2.88 33.05 -14.07
N LEU A 188 2.38 32.08 -13.30
CA LEU A 188 1.68 30.90 -13.82
C LEU A 188 0.52 31.21 -14.79
N PRO A 189 -0.26 32.30 -14.65
CA PRO A 189 -1.32 32.61 -15.60
C PRO A 189 -0.82 32.75 -17.04
N LEU A 190 0.42 33.20 -17.24
CA LEU A 190 1.02 33.34 -18.57
C LEU A 190 1.32 31.98 -19.24
N LEU A 191 1.37 30.90 -18.46
CA LEU A 191 1.68 29.55 -18.91
C LEU A 191 0.43 28.67 -19.08
N LYS A 192 -0.75 29.21 -18.78
CA LYS A 192 -2.01 28.46 -18.71
C LYS A 192 -2.30 27.65 -19.97
N ASP A 193 -2.29 28.31 -21.13
CA ASP A 193 -2.71 27.67 -22.38
C ASP A 193 -1.76 26.53 -22.77
N LYS A 194 -0.44 26.75 -22.65
CA LYS A 194 0.59 25.73 -22.90
C LYS A 194 0.42 24.54 -21.94
N LEU A 195 0.10 24.81 -20.68
CA LEU A 195 -0.06 23.78 -19.65
C LEU A 195 -1.33 22.94 -19.86
N GLU A 196 -2.46 23.59 -20.15
CA GLU A 196 -3.73 22.90 -20.45
C GLU A 196 -3.62 22.03 -21.70
N GLU A 197 -2.93 22.52 -22.74
CA GLU A 197 -2.65 21.73 -23.94
C GLU A 197 -1.80 20.50 -23.63
N TYR A 198 -0.70 20.69 -22.90
CA TYR A 198 0.18 19.60 -22.48
C TYR A 198 -0.57 18.55 -21.66
N ILE A 199 -1.34 18.96 -20.65
CA ILE A 199 -2.11 18.06 -19.78
C ILE A 199 -3.13 17.27 -20.59
N ARG A 200 -3.89 17.94 -21.47
CA ARG A 200 -4.91 17.29 -22.31
C ARG A 200 -4.31 16.20 -23.19
N ASN A 201 -3.13 16.45 -23.77
CA ASN A 201 -2.47 15.50 -24.66
C ASN A 201 -1.79 14.36 -23.88
N MET A 202 -1.02 14.69 -22.84
CA MET A 202 -0.22 13.70 -22.10
C MET A 202 -1.04 12.86 -21.12
N SER A 203 -2.14 13.37 -20.58
CA SER A 203 -3.00 12.56 -19.69
C SER A 203 -3.57 11.33 -20.40
N VAL A 204 -3.86 11.45 -21.70
CA VAL A 204 -4.33 10.35 -22.55
C VAL A 204 -3.16 9.54 -23.09
N ALA A 205 -2.19 10.18 -23.77
CA ALA A 205 -1.09 9.49 -24.42
C ALA A 205 -0.15 8.77 -23.43
N GLY A 206 -0.01 9.32 -22.23
CA GLY A 206 0.79 8.77 -21.14
C GLY A 206 0.01 7.87 -20.17
N GLY A 207 -1.30 7.66 -20.39
CA GLY A 207 -2.11 6.80 -19.54
C GLY A 207 -2.10 7.19 -18.06
N TRP A 208 -2.30 8.48 -17.75
CA TRP A 208 -2.26 8.97 -16.37
C TRP A 208 -3.32 8.28 -15.50
N SER A 209 -2.99 8.06 -14.23
CA SER A 209 -3.97 7.51 -13.30
C SER A 209 -5.17 8.44 -13.10
N GLN A 210 -6.37 7.88 -12.95
CA GLN A 210 -7.61 8.67 -12.91
C GLN A 210 -7.65 9.66 -11.75
N ASN A 211 -7.13 9.28 -10.58
CA ASN A 211 -6.97 10.20 -9.45
C ASN A 211 -6.05 11.39 -9.78
N ALA A 212 -5.00 11.18 -10.56
CA ALA A 212 -4.12 12.26 -11.01
C ALA A 212 -4.84 13.22 -11.96
N ILE A 213 -5.59 12.69 -12.93
CA ILE A 213 -6.39 13.49 -13.87
C ILE A 213 -7.46 14.30 -13.13
N HIS A 214 -8.20 13.66 -12.21
CA HIS A 214 -9.22 14.34 -11.42
C HIS A 214 -8.66 15.45 -10.55
N ALA A 215 -7.56 15.20 -9.84
CA ALA A 215 -6.87 16.22 -9.06
C ALA A 215 -6.42 17.37 -9.96
N THR A 216 -5.70 17.08 -11.05
CA THR A 216 -5.20 18.06 -12.03
C THR A 216 -6.32 18.93 -12.58
N ASN A 217 -7.42 18.33 -13.04
CA ASN A 217 -8.55 19.07 -13.60
C ASN A 217 -9.30 19.89 -12.55
N ALA A 218 -9.37 19.41 -11.31
CA ALA A 218 -9.91 20.21 -10.21
C ALA A 218 -9.09 21.49 -10.01
N TRP A 219 -7.77 21.40 -10.06
CA TRP A 219 -6.88 22.55 -9.95
C TRP A 219 -7.00 23.53 -11.12
N LEU A 220 -7.03 23.05 -12.37
CA LEU A 220 -7.19 23.92 -13.54
C LEU A 220 -8.49 24.75 -13.49
N ARG A 221 -9.58 24.16 -12.98
CA ARG A 221 -10.87 24.86 -12.83
C ARG A 221 -10.83 26.03 -11.83
N GLU A 222 -9.97 25.96 -10.81
CA GLU A 222 -9.82 27.06 -9.84
C GLU A 222 -9.08 28.28 -10.42
N GLY A 223 -8.34 28.08 -11.51
CA GLY A 223 -7.57 29.10 -12.21
C GLY A 223 -6.14 29.27 -11.66
N LEU A 224 -5.18 29.42 -12.58
CA LEU A 224 -3.77 29.66 -12.23
C LEU A 224 -3.60 31.11 -11.74
N ARG A 225 -2.71 31.30 -10.76
CA ARG A 225 -2.39 32.62 -10.16
C ARG A 225 -0.88 32.79 -9.98
N PRO A 226 -0.37 34.01 -9.83
CA PRO A 226 1.04 34.23 -9.52
C PRO A 226 1.44 33.59 -8.18
N ARG A 227 2.73 33.28 -8.05
CA ARG A 227 3.16 32.23 -7.14
C ARG A 227 4.57 32.46 -6.54
N CYS A 228 4.66 32.72 -5.23
CA CYS A 228 5.88 33.17 -4.52
C CYS A 228 7.02 32.13 -4.40
N ILE A 229 8.08 32.22 -5.21
CA ILE A 229 9.17 31.22 -5.25
C ILE A 229 10.31 31.45 -4.25
N THR A 230 10.21 32.43 -3.35
CA THR A 230 11.30 32.79 -2.41
C THR A 230 10.85 32.71 -0.97
N ARG A 231 11.76 32.39 -0.04
CA ARG A 231 11.49 32.37 1.40
C ARG A 231 12.61 33.03 2.19
N ASP A 232 12.23 33.62 3.32
CA ASP A 232 13.13 34.16 4.34
C ASP A 232 13.69 33.03 5.22
N LEU A 233 14.41 32.08 4.61
CA LEU A 233 15.12 31.00 5.29
C LEU A 233 16.61 31.11 5.04
N LYS A 234 17.41 30.40 5.87
CA LYS A 234 18.85 30.28 5.64
C LYS A 234 19.22 28.93 5.03
N TRP A 235 18.47 27.87 5.35
CA TRP A 235 18.66 26.53 4.78
C TRP A 235 17.81 26.32 3.51
N GLY A 236 18.38 26.67 2.37
CA GLY A 236 17.79 26.53 1.04
C GLY A 236 18.77 26.98 -0.05
N VAL A 237 18.38 26.83 -1.32
CA VAL A 237 19.19 27.30 -2.45
C VAL A 237 19.19 28.84 -2.51
N PRO A 238 20.35 29.52 -2.52
CA PRO A 238 20.39 30.99 -2.55
C PRO A 238 19.79 31.54 -3.85
N VAL A 239 19.12 32.70 -3.76
CA VAL A 239 18.58 33.38 -4.94
C VAL A 239 19.70 34.23 -5.58
N PRO A 240 20.09 33.98 -6.85
CA PRO A 240 21.18 34.70 -7.51
C PRO A 240 20.74 36.09 -8.00
N HIS A 241 20.28 36.94 -7.08
CA HIS A 241 19.81 38.29 -7.39
C HIS A 241 20.12 39.25 -6.23
N GLU A 242 20.70 40.42 -6.53
CA GLU A 242 21.20 41.39 -5.53
C GLU A 242 20.16 41.83 -4.50
N ARG A 243 18.88 41.90 -4.90
CA ARG A 243 17.75 42.25 -4.01
C ARG A 243 17.28 41.11 -3.08
N PHE A 244 17.81 39.90 -3.24
CA PHE A 244 17.37 38.68 -2.55
C PHE A 244 18.54 37.93 -1.88
N THR A 245 19.66 38.60 -1.61
CA THR A 245 20.89 38.01 -1.02
C THR A 245 20.68 37.33 0.32
N ASP A 246 19.63 37.71 1.06
CA ASP A 246 19.26 37.13 2.36
C ASP A 246 18.17 36.06 2.29
N LYS A 247 17.74 35.68 1.09
CA LYS A 247 16.62 34.76 0.84
C LYS A 247 17.09 33.55 0.05
N VAL A 248 16.31 32.48 0.20
CA VAL A 248 16.49 31.25 -0.55
C VAL A 248 15.27 30.97 -1.41
N PHE A 249 15.42 30.12 -2.42
CA PHE A 249 14.30 29.55 -3.10
C PHE A 249 13.45 28.73 -2.12
N TYR A 250 12.15 28.79 -2.34
CA TYR A 250 11.20 28.00 -1.57
C TYR A 250 11.39 26.52 -1.90
N VAL A 251 11.62 25.65 -0.91
CA VAL A 251 11.89 24.20 -1.09
C VAL A 251 11.02 23.52 -2.12
N TRP A 252 9.74 23.88 -2.15
CA TRP A 252 8.88 23.29 -3.13
C TRP A 252 9.42 23.65 -4.54
N PHE A 253 9.66 24.93 -4.87
CA PHE A 253 10.11 25.35 -6.21
C PHE A 253 11.29 24.53 -6.75
N ASP A 254 12.29 24.28 -5.91
CA ASP A 254 13.53 23.64 -6.30
C ASP A 254 13.59 22.13 -6.02
N ALA A 255 12.69 21.56 -5.22
CA ALA A 255 12.65 20.12 -4.94
C ALA A 255 12.52 19.25 -6.22
N PRO A 256 11.62 19.53 -7.20
CA PRO A 256 11.60 18.79 -8.46
C PRO A 256 12.85 18.97 -9.32
N ILE A 257 13.56 20.11 -9.19
CA ILE A 257 14.86 20.31 -9.86
C ILE A 257 15.90 19.33 -9.29
N GLY A 258 15.69 18.87 -8.05
CA GLY A 258 16.39 17.75 -7.44
C GLY A 258 16.53 16.53 -8.35
N TYR A 259 15.51 16.16 -9.14
CA TYR A 259 15.64 15.03 -10.07
C TYR A 259 16.74 15.25 -11.12
N VAL A 260 16.83 16.47 -11.64
CA VAL A 260 17.83 16.87 -12.64
C VAL A 260 19.20 16.96 -11.99
N SER A 261 19.32 17.62 -10.83
CA SER A 261 20.62 17.80 -10.16
C SER A 261 21.19 16.48 -9.63
N ILE A 262 20.35 15.56 -9.16
CA ILE A 262 20.78 14.20 -8.81
C ILE A 262 21.29 13.46 -10.06
N THR A 263 20.62 13.60 -11.20
CA THR A 263 21.10 13.03 -12.47
C THR A 263 22.43 13.67 -12.90
N ALA A 264 22.61 14.97 -12.69
CA ALA A 264 23.86 15.68 -12.95
C ALA A 264 25.01 15.23 -12.02
N CYS A 265 24.69 14.83 -10.78
CA CYS A 265 25.66 14.20 -9.88
C CYS A 265 26.04 12.79 -10.36
N HIS A 266 25.08 12.06 -10.94
CA HIS A 266 25.31 10.73 -11.50
C HIS A 266 26.15 10.76 -12.79
N THR A 267 25.90 11.74 -13.67
CA THR A 267 26.61 11.87 -14.95
C THR A 267 26.73 13.31 -15.44
N PRO A 268 27.90 13.71 -15.99
CA PRO A 268 28.05 15.03 -16.61
C PRO A 268 27.19 15.19 -17.87
N GLU A 269 26.76 14.09 -18.50
CA GLU A 269 25.92 14.10 -19.71
C GLU A 269 24.42 14.00 -19.39
N TRP A 270 24.00 14.50 -18.22
CA TRP A 270 22.61 14.44 -17.74
C TRP A 270 21.59 15.08 -18.69
N GLU A 271 22.02 16.05 -19.50
CA GLU A 271 21.18 16.68 -20.53
C GLU A 271 20.69 15.67 -21.58
N LYS A 272 21.42 14.58 -21.83
CA LYS A 272 20.94 13.52 -22.73
C LYS A 272 19.66 12.87 -22.23
N TRP A 273 19.44 12.83 -20.90
CA TRP A 273 18.22 12.32 -20.28
C TRP A 273 17.13 13.40 -20.15
N TRP A 274 17.50 14.59 -19.67
CA TRP A 274 16.53 15.64 -19.31
C TRP A 274 16.27 16.69 -20.38
N LYS A 275 17.05 16.71 -21.48
CA LYS A 275 16.86 17.62 -22.62
C LYS A 275 16.75 16.86 -23.95
N ASN A 276 16.00 15.75 -23.95
CA ASN A 276 15.89 14.85 -25.09
C ASN A 276 14.48 14.21 -25.17
N PRO A 277 13.41 15.02 -25.26
CA PRO A 277 12.03 14.54 -25.21
C PRO A 277 11.64 13.57 -26.33
N GLU A 278 12.36 13.58 -27.46
CA GLU A 278 12.09 12.69 -28.60
C GLU A 278 12.55 11.25 -28.36
N ASN A 279 13.57 11.05 -27.50
CA ASN A 279 14.19 9.74 -27.31
C ASN A 279 14.07 9.21 -25.88
N VAL A 280 13.52 10.01 -24.95
CA VAL A 280 13.40 9.68 -23.52
C VAL A 280 11.96 9.80 -23.06
N GLU A 281 11.45 8.75 -22.42
CA GLU A 281 10.14 8.73 -21.78
C GLU A 281 10.29 8.89 -20.27
N LEU A 282 9.73 9.97 -19.70
CA LEU A 282 9.76 10.21 -18.26
C LEU A 282 8.51 9.64 -17.56
N TYR A 283 8.75 8.76 -16.59
CA TYR A 283 7.75 8.18 -15.69
C TYR A 283 7.98 8.68 -14.26
N GLN A 284 6.91 9.17 -13.60
CA GLN A 284 6.98 9.68 -12.23
C GLN A 284 6.03 8.92 -11.30
N PHE A 285 6.54 8.46 -10.16
CA PHE A 285 5.79 7.71 -9.15
C PHE A 285 5.67 8.50 -7.85
N MET A 286 4.44 8.68 -7.36
CA MET A 286 4.21 9.48 -6.15
C MET A 286 2.88 9.18 -5.45
N GLY A 287 2.75 9.62 -4.20
CA GLY A 287 1.45 9.68 -3.52
C GLY A 287 0.60 10.86 -4.00
N LYS A 288 -0.73 10.79 -3.79
CA LYS A 288 -1.68 11.79 -4.31
C LYS A 288 -1.40 13.25 -3.92
N ASP A 289 -0.80 13.46 -2.75
CA ASP A 289 -0.47 14.80 -2.28
C ASP A 289 0.56 15.49 -3.18
N ASN A 290 1.35 14.71 -3.93
CA ASN A 290 2.38 15.23 -4.81
C ASN A 290 1.89 15.55 -6.23
N VAL A 291 0.69 15.08 -6.63
CA VAL A 291 0.16 15.28 -8.00
C VAL A 291 0.18 16.74 -8.42
N PRO A 292 -0.39 17.68 -7.65
CA PRO A 292 -0.53 19.05 -8.15
C PRO A 292 0.82 19.68 -8.46
N PHE A 293 1.88 19.29 -7.75
CA PHE A 293 3.23 19.80 -7.93
C PHE A 293 3.94 19.23 -9.16
N HIS A 294 3.43 18.13 -9.74
CA HIS A 294 3.98 17.48 -10.93
C HIS A 294 3.05 17.60 -12.15
N THR A 295 1.86 18.21 -12.01
CA THR A 295 0.89 18.37 -13.10
C THR A 295 0.38 19.80 -13.33
N VAL A 296 0.18 20.65 -12.30
CA VAL A 296 -0.49 21.97 -12.46
C VAL A 296 0.14 23.12 -11.65
N SER A 297 0.15 22.97 -10.32
CA SER A 297 0.31 23.94 -9.20
C SER A 297 -0.98 24.33 -8.45
N PHE A 298 -0.78 24.65 -7.16
CA PHE A 298 -1.68 24.59 -5.99
C PHE A 298 -2.28 25.95 -5.53
N GLN A 299 -3.38 25.94 -4.75
CA GLN A 299 -3.99 27.06 -4.00
C GLN A 299 -4.58 26.59 -2.65
N THR A 300 -4.38 27.36 -1.57
CA THR A 300 -5.27 27.37 -0.40
C THR A 300 -6.14 28.63 -0.45
N ARG A 301 -7.45 28.48 -0.21
CA ARG A 301 -8.43 29.56 -0.26
C ARG A 301 -8.31 30.40 1.03
N PHE A 302 -7.92 31.67 0.93
CA PHE A 302 -8.12 32.66 1.99
C PHE A 302 -9.05 33.78 1.52
N GLY A 303 -9.96 34.18 2.40
CA GLY A 303 -11.02 35.14 2.12
C GLY A 303 -10.48 36.55 1.90
N ILE A 304 -11.16 37.28 1.01
CA ILE A 304 -10.91 38.70 0.74
C ILE A 304 -11.25 39.50 2.00
N LEU A 305 -10.27 40.16 2.61
CA LEU A 305 -10.53 41.26 3.54
C LEU A 305 -10.43 42.58 2.74
N THR A 306 -11.56 43.08 2.25
CA THR A 306 -11.65 44.48 1.81
C THR A 306 -11.63 45.36 3.05
N CYS A 307 -10.48 45.98 3.34
CA CYS A 307 -10.39 47.02 4.37
C CYS A 307 -10.41 48.38 3.68
N THR A 308 -11.57 49.04 3.66
CA THR A 308 -11.72 50.41 3.15
C THR A 308 -11.34 51.39 4.25
N PHE A 309 -10.13 51.92 4.22
CA PHE A 309 -9.78 53.15 4.95
C PHE A 309 -8.94 54.04 4.03
N LEU A 310 -9.42 55.26 3.78
CA LEU A 310 -8.73 56.35 3.03
C LEU A 310 -8.44 56.12 1.54
N GLY A 311 -9.35 55.47 0.80
CA GLY A 311 -9.38 55.58 -0.67
C GLY A 311 -8.21 54.95 -1.43
N LEU A 312 -7.35 54.18 -0.77
CA LEU A 312 -6.29 53.38 -1.39
C LEU A 312 -6.52 51.91 -1.06
N VAL A 313 -6.76 51.11 -2.09
CA VAL A 313 -6.88 49.65 -1.97
C VAL A 313 -5.46 49.07 -1.96
N PHE A 314 -4.97 48.68 -0.78
CA PHE A 314 -3.79 47.83 -0.67
C PHE A 314 -4.23 46.41 -0.34
N SER A 315 -3.97 45.47 -1.25
CA SER A 315 -4.17 44.05 -1.03
C SER A 315 -2.80 43.43 -0.71
N ALA A 316 -2.56 43.13 0.56
CA ALA A 316 -1.37 42.37 0.98
C ALA A 316 -1.70 40.88 0.88
N TYR A 317 -1.20 40.22 -0.16
CA TYR A 317 -1.30 38.77 -0.36
C TYR A 317 -0.17 38.08 0.39
N VAL A 318 -0.49 37.29 1.42
CA VAL A 318 0.43 36.30 1.97
C VAL A 318 -0.10 34.92 1.56
N ASP A 319 0.23 34.54 0.32
CA ASP A 319 -0.10 33.22 -0.24
C ASP A 319 1.08 32.26 -0.01
N VAL A 320 0.91 31.28 0.90
CA VAL A 320 1.94 30.27 1.20
C VAL A 320 1.48 28.90 0.71
N SER A 321 2.05 28.44 -0.43
CA SER A 321 2.34 27.04 -0.87
C SER A 321 2.30 26.93 -2.42
N LEU A 322 3.28 26.24 -3.04
CA LEU A 322 3.62 26.28 -4.50
C LEU A 322 4.27 25.00 -5.01
N VAL A 323 4.16 24.67 -6.32
CA VAL A 323 5.22 24.19 -7.26
C VAL A 323 4.71 23.83 -8.65
N MET A 324 5.61 23.91 -9.64
CA MET A 324 5.41 24.32 -11.02
C MET A 324 6.14 23.43 -12.04
N PHE A 325 6.28 22.12 -11.79
CA PHE A 325 6.77 21.17 -12.80
C PHE A 325 5.53 20.54 -13.47
N PRO A 326 5.34 20.60 -14.80
CA PRO A 326 6.28 21.00 -15.85
C PRO A 326 6.23 22.48 -16.28
N SER A 327 5.41 23.33 -15.65
CA SER A 327 5.23 24.75 -16.04
C SER A 327 6.55 25.53 -16.15
N THR A 328 7.52 25.32 -15.26
CA THR A 328 8.84 25.95 -15.31
C THR A 328 9.68 25.46 -16.49
N LEU A 329 9.57 24.17 -16.84
CA LEU A 329 10.24 23.62 -18.02
C LEU A 329 9.66 24.22 -19.30
N LEU A 330 8.32 24.32 -19.37
CA LEU A 330 7.61 24.95 -20.49
C LEU A 330 7.92 26.45 -20.61
N GLY A 331 8.04 27.13 -19.46
CA GLY A 331 8.37 28.56 -19.40
C GLY A 331 9.84 28.87 -19.69
N ALA A 332 10.74 27.91 -19.52
CA ALA A 332 12.17 28.06 -19.85
C ALA A 332 12.45 28.02 -21.36
N ASP A 333 11.49 27.57 -22.17
CA ASP A 333 11.57 27.48 -23.64
C ASP A 333 12.84 26.75 -24.14
N GLN A 334 13.23 25.70 -23.40
CA GLN A 334 14.32 24.80 -23.75
C GLN A 334 13.76 23.40 -24.02
N ASN A 335 14.55 22.57 -24.70
CA ASN A 335 14.15 21.22 -25.15
C ASN A 335 14.07 20.18 -24.01
N TRP A 336 13.36 20.47 -22.93
CA TRP A 336 13.26 19.61 -21.76
C TRP A 336 12.44 18.34 -22.03
N THR A 337 12.87 17.23 -21.45
CA THR A 337 12.09 15.99 -21.34
C THR A 337 10.96 16.21 -20.35
N LEU A 338 9.72 16.22 -20.87
CA LEU A 338 8.52 16.37 -20.05
C LEU A 338 7.99 15.01 -19.57
N MET A 339 7.21 15.02 -18.51
CA MET A 339 6.60 13.80 -17.98
C MET A 339 5.66 13.18 -19.03
N LYS A 340 5.89 11.91 -19.36
CA LYS A 340 4.97 11.11 -20.17
C LYS A 340 3.87 10.56 -19.27
N THR A 341 4.25 9.85 -18.21
CA THR A 341 3.31 9.11 -17.35
C THR A 341 3.50 9.47 -15.88
N ILE A 342 2.38 9.66 -15.17
CA ILE A 342 2.34 9.78 -13.71
C ILE A 342 1.57 8.59 -13.11
N SER A 343 2.19 7.88 -12.17
CA SER A 343 1.57 6.79 -11.42
C SER A 343 1.35 7.23 -9.98
N VAL A 344 0.08 7.37 -9.61
CA VAL A 344 -0.32 7.95 -8.32
C VAL A 344 -1.02 6.94 -7.45
N THR A 345 -0.65 6.89 -6.16
CA THR A 345 -1.33 6.08 -5.16
C THR A 345 -2.13 6.91 -4.16
N GLU A 346 -3.22 6.32 -3.68
CA GLU A 346 -3.95 6.73 -2.48
C GLU A 346 -3.17 6.34 -1.21
N TYR A 347 -3.78 6.47 -0.02
CA TYR A 347 -3.08 6.19 1.23
C TYR A 347 -3.13 4.71 1.61
N LEU A 348 -2.00 4.21 2.15
CA LEU A 348 -2.00 3.01 2.96
C LEU A 348 -2.24 3.39 4.43
N ASN A 349 -3.34 2.91 4.99
CA ASN A 349 -3.70 3.04 6.39
C ASN A 349 -3.19 1.81 7.19
N TYR A 350 -3.17 1.90 8.52
CA TYR A 350 -2.64 0.86 9.41
C TYR A 350 -3.67 0.44 10.48
N GLU A 351 -4.10 -0.81 10.42
CA GLU A 351 -5.14 -1.41 11.28
C GLU A 351 -6.40 -0.54 11.37
N ALA A 352 -6.77 0.02 12.52
CA ALA A 352 -7.98 0.84 12.64
C ALA A 352 -7.76 2.34 12.34
N GLY A 353 -6.56 2.75 11.88
CA GLY A 353 -6.21 4.17 11.75
C GLY A 353 -5.06 4.49 10.81
N LYS A 354 -4.37 5.61 11.05
CA LYS A 354 -3.23 6.10 10.25
C LYS A 354 -1.90 5.80 10.94
N PHE A 355 -0.84 5.69 10.14
CA PHE A 355 0.54 5.72 10.67
C PHE A 355 0.76 6.98 11.51
N SER A 356 1.39 6.84 12.68
CA SER A 356 1.66 7.97 13.57
C SER A 356 2.97 7.77 14.32
N LYS A 357 3.99 8.57 13.97
CA LYS A 357 5.29 8.54 14.64
C LYS A 357 5.18 8.95 16.11
N SER A 358 4.46 10.04 16.40
CA SER A 358 4.28 10.57 17.76
C SER A 358 3.55 9.59 18.68
N LYS A 359 2.57 8.84 18.15
CA LYS A 359 1.83 7.81 18.89
C LYS A 359 2.49 6.43 18.80
N GLY A 360 3.58 6.29 18.05
CA GLY A 360 4.21 5.00 17.71
C GLY A 360 3.25 3.99 17.07
N VAL A 361 2.27 4.43 16.28
CA VAL A 361 1.34 3.52 15.62
C VAL A 361 1.84 3.21 14.21
N GLY A 362 2.00 1.93 13.89
CA GLY A 362 2.43 1.47 12.57
C GLY A 362 3.87 1.01 12.48
N VAL A 363 4.19 0.37 11.35
CA VAL A 363 5.53 -0.15 11.03
C VAL A 363 6.30 0.89 10.22
N PHE A 364 7.49 1.22 10.68
CA PHE A 364 8.42 2.14 9.99
C PHE A 364 9.52 1.35 9.28
N GLY A 365 10.20 1.98 8.31
CA GLY A 365 11.18 1.31 7.46
C GLY A 365 12.41 0.78 8.20
N ASN A 366 12.73 1.30 9.38
CA ASN A 366 13.74 0.72 10.27
C ASN A 366 13.19 -0.47 11.06
N ASP A 367 11.92 -0.43 11.47
CA ASP A 367 11.26 -1.48 12.25
C ASP A 367 11.22 -2.83 11.52
N VAL A 368 11.09 -2.83 10.18
CA VAL A 368 10.98 -4.07 9.40
C VAL A 368 12.23 -4.95 9.48
N LYS A 369 13.40 -4.35 9.70
CA LYS A 369 14.68 -5.08 9.84
C LYS A 369 14.73 -5.90 11.12
N ASP A 370 13.99 -5.45 12.14
CA ASP A 370 13.88 -6.12 13.43
C ASP A 370 12.78 -7.19 13.43
N THR A 371 12.13 -7.42 12.27
CA THR A 371 11.20 -8.52 12.09
C THR A 371 11.93 -9.71 11.47
N ASN A 372 11.62 -10.92 11.93
CA ASN A 372 12.09 -12.16 11.28
C ASN A 372 11.28 -12.48 10.01
N ILE A 373 10.68 -11.47 9.38
CA ILE A 373 9.87 -11.59 8.17
C ILE A 373 10.75 -11.16 6.99
N PRO A 374 10.96 -12.04 6.00
CA PRO A 374 11.78 -11.71 4.83
C PRO A 374 11.25 -10.48 4.07
N VAL A 375 12.16 -9.69 3.50
CA VAL A 375 11.82 -8.51 2.68
C VAL A 375 10.79 -8.83 1.60
N GLU A 376 10.87 -10.01 1.00
CA GLU A 376 9.96 -10.40 -0.10
C GLU A 376 8.51 -10.53 0.33
N VAL A 377 8.26 -10.90 1.59
CA VAL A 377 6.90 -10.93 2.14
C VAL A 377 6.36 -9.50 2.27
N TRP A 378 7.19 -8.56 2.72
CA TRP A 378 6.81 -7.14 2.81
C TRP A 378 6.53 -6.55 1.42
N ARG A 379 7.42 -6.79 0.45
CA ARG A 379 7.24 -6.32 -0.92
C ARG A 379 5.95 -6.88 -1.53
N TYR A 380 5.78 -8.20 -1.46
CA TYR A 380 4.58 -8.87 -1.97
C TYR A 380 3.30 -8.33 -1.34
N TYR A 381 3.25 -8.25 -0.01
CA TYR A 381 2.06 -7.78 0.69
C TYR A 381 1.68 -6.35 0.33
N LEU A 382 2.67 -5.44 0.32
CA LEU A 382 2.44 -4.03 -0.01
C LEU A 382 1.98 -3.85 -1.46
N LEU A 383 2.52 -4.64 -2.40
CA LEU A 383 2.17 -4.56 -3.83
C LEU A 383 0.79 -5.17 -4.11
N THR A 384 0.44 -6.29 -3.48
CA THR A 384 -0.91 -6.86 -3.54
C THR A 384 -1.96 -5.90 -2.99
N ASN A 385 -1.60 -5.13 -1.96
CA ASN A 385 -2.44 -4.12 -1.33
C ASN A 385 -2.09 -2.68 -1.78
N ARG A 386 -1.47 -2.51 -2.96
CA ARG A 386 -1.13 -1.19 -3.49
C ARG A 386 -2.40 -0.33 -3.62
N PRO A 387 -2.43 0.88 -3.02
CA PRO A 387 -3.60 1.75 -3.05
C PRO A 387 -3.71 2.50 -4.39
N GLU A 388 -4.16 1.83 -5.46
CA GLU A 388 -4.22 2.41 -6.81
C GLU A 388 -5.46 3.28 -7.06
N VAL A 389 -6.61 2.86 -6.53
CA VAL A 389 -7.92 3.51 -6.79
C VAL A 389 -8.49 4.16 -5.53
N SER A 390 -8.32 3.50 -4.38
CA SER A 390 -8.78 3.95 -3.07
C SER A 390 -7.72 3.68 -2.02
N ASP A 391 -7.88 4.29 -0.85
CA ASP A 391 -7.09 3.94 0.33
C ASP A 391 -7.16 2.41 0.59
N THR A 392 -6.04 1.84 1.04
CA THR A 392 -5.96 0.43 1.45
C THR A 392 -5.53 0.32 2.90
N LEU A 393 -5.69 -0.87 3.48
CA LEU A 393 -5.44 -1.10 4.89
C LEU A 393 -4.41 -2.21 5.09
N PHE A 394 -3.34 -1.88 5.81
CA PHE A 394 -2.42 -2.87 6.34
C PHE A 394 -3.03 -3.53 7.58
N THR A 395 -3.11 -4.87 7.61
CA THR A 395 -3.40 -5.62 8.84
C THR A 395 -2.45 -6.82 8.96
N TRP A 396 -2.05 -7.13 10.19
CA TRP A 396 -1.16 -8.28 10.44
C TRP A 396 -1.82 -9.63 10.05
N ALA A 397 -3.13 -9.74 10.25
CA ALA A 397 -3.90 -10.93 9.88
C ALA A 397 -3.96 -11.12 8.36
N ASP A 398 -4.12 -10.05 7.59
CA ASP A 398 -4.07 -10.13 6.14
C ASP A 398 -2.65 -10.45 5.64
N LEU A 399 -1.60 -9.86 6.25
CA LEU A 399 -0.21 -10.21 5.91
C LEU A 399 0.08 -11.70 6.14
N GLN A 400 -0.40 -12.26 7.25
CA GLN A 400 -0.34 -13.70 7.50
C GLN A 400 -1.09 -14.49 6.44
N SER A 401 -2.32 -14.08 6.10
CA SER A 401 -3.14 -14.76 5.09
C SER A 401 -2.46 -14.79 3.73
N LYS A 402 -1.83 -13.68 3.31
CA LYS A 402 -1.10 -13.59 2.03
C LYS A 402 0.17 -14.42 2.04
N LEU A 403 0.94 -14.39 3.13
CA LEU A 403 2.13 -15.23 3.27
C LEU A 403 1.79 -16.72 3.29
N ASN A 404 0.91 -17.16 4.19
CA ASN A 404 0.63 -18.58 4.36
C ASN A 404 -0.23 -19.14 3.22
N GLY A 405 -1.22 -18.37 2.74
CA GLY A 405 -2.16 -18.81 1.71
C GLY A 405 -1.61 -18.71 0.28
N GLU A 406 -0.96 -17.59 -0.07
CA GLU A 406 -0.56 -17.33 -1.46
C GLU A 406 0.92 -17.62 -1.70
N LEU A 407 1.81 -17.13 -0.85
CA LEU A 407 3.26 -17.38 -1.04
C LEU A 407 3.64 -18.81 -0.67
N LEU A 408 3.26 -19.30 0.51
CA LEU A 408 3.64 -20.61 1.00
C LEU A 408 2.83 -21.74 0.32
N SER A 409 1.50 -21.68 0.40
CA SER A 409 0.64 -22.81 -0.02
C SER A 409 0.42 -22.90 -1.54
N ASN A 410 0.63 -21.81 -2.29
CA ASN A 410 0.50 -21.82 -3.75
C ASN A 410 1.88 -21.77 -4.45
N LEU A 411 2.54 -20.62 -4.45
CA LEU A 411 3.80 -20.41 -5.20
C LEU A 411 4.94 -21.30 -4.68
N GLY A 412 5.21 -21.26 -3.38
CA GLY A 412 6.27 -22.03 -2.73
C GLY A 412 6.02 -23.53 -2.84
N ASN A 413 4.77 -23.96 -2.65
CA ASN A 413 4.37 -25.36 -2.80
C ASN A 413 4.58 -25.89 -4.23
N PHE A 414 4.21 -25.12 -5.26
CA PHE A 414 4.44 -25.50 -6.65
C PHE A 414 5.93 -25.75 -6.91
N ILE A 415 6.78 -24.75 -6.61
CA ILE A 415 8.22 -24.83 -6.86
C ILE A 415 8.85 -25.98 -6.07
N ASN A 416 8.48 -26.13 -4.79
CA ASN A 416 9.01 -27.19 -3.95
C ASN A 416 8.63 -28.58 -4.50
N ARG A 417 7.38 -28.81 -4.90
CA ARG A 417 6.92 -30.09 -5.48
C ARG A 417 7.70 -30.45 -6.75
N VAL A 418 7.92 -29.47 -7.63
CA VAL A 418 8.65 -29.68 -8.89
C VAL A 418 10.11 -30.05 -8.61
N LEU A 419 10.82 -29.19 -7.86
CA LEU A 419 12.25 -29.34 -7.66
C LEU A 419 12.58 -30.55 -6.78
N THR A 420 11.79 -30.81 -5.73
CA THR A 420 12.02 -32.00 -4.88
C THR A 420 11.74 -33.31 -5.62
N PHE A 421 10.77 -33.34 -6.54
CA PHE A 421 10.52 -34.55 -7.34
C PHE A 421 11.68 -34.82 -8.30
N ILE A 422 12.22 -33.79 -8.97
CA ILE A 422 13.39 -33.90 -9.84
C ILE A 422 14.63 -34.34 -9.03
N ALA A 423 14.81 -33.78 -7.83
CA ALA A 423 15.97 -34.05 -6.98
C ALA A 423 16.04 -35.47 -6.41
N LYS A 424 14.91 -36.19 -6.30
CA LYS A 424 14.89 -37.58 -5.83
C LYS A 424 15.77 -38.50 -6.68
N ASP A 425 16.38 -39.50 -6.05
CA ASP A 425 17.24 -40.47 -6.71
C ASP A 425 16.55 -41.19 -7.88
N THR A 426 17.35 -41.58 -8.88
CA THR A 426 16.90 -42.40 -10.01
C THR A 426 16.19 -43.66 -9.52
N GLY A 427 14.94 -43.86 -9.96
CA GLY A 427 14.03 -44.91 -9.46
C GLY A 427 12.88 -44.37 -8.60
N SER A 428 13.01 -43.14 -8.09
CA SER A 428 11.93 -42.40 -7.40
C SER A 428 11.76 -40.95 -7.88
N GLY A 429 12.65 -40.49 -8.77
CA GLY A 429 12.66 -39.21 -9.47
C GLY A 429 13.74 -39.21 -10.56
N TYR A 430 14.42 -38.08 -10.76
CA TYR A 430 15.33 -37.86 -11.91
C TYR A 430 16.80 -37.60 -11.53
N GLY A 431 17.19 -37.86 -10.29
CA GLY A 431 18.59 -37.73 -9.84
C GLY A 431 19.12 -36.29 -9.92
N SER A 432 18.26 -35.29 -9.68
CA SER A 432 18.57 -33.86 -9.83
C SER A 432 18.90 -33.41 -11.25
N VAL A 433 18.50 -34.17 -12.27
CA VAL A 433 18.71 -33.83 -13.69
C VAL A 433 17.37 -33.54 -14.36
N ILE A 434 17.29 -32.45 -15.12
CA ILE A 434 16.12 -32.14 -15.95
C ILE A 434 15.98 -33.26 -16.99
N PRO A 435 14.84 -33.98 -17.02
CA PRO A 435 14.69 -35.12 -17.89
C PRO A 435 14.63 -34.70 -19.36
N ASP A 436 15.05 -35.61 -20.24
CA ASP A 436 14.82 -35.44 -21.66
C ASP A 436 13.36 -35.78 -22.00
N ALA A 437 12.77 -34.99 -22.88
CA ALA A 437 11.38 -35.14 -23.27
C ALA A 437 11.15 -34.51 -24.64
N GLU A 438 10.61 -35.32 -25.55
CA GLU A 438 10.15 -34.96 -26.88
C GLU A 438 8.61 -35.03 -26.95
N GLY A 439 8.01 -34.55 -28.04
CA GLY A 439 6.57 -34.73 -28.30
C GLY A 439 5.65 -33.78 -27.54
N ALA A 440 6.15 -32.62 -27.11
CA ALA A 440 5.33 -31.60 -26.43
C ALA A 440 4.12 -31.16 -27.27
N ASP A 441 4.32 -30.95 -28.58
CA ASP A 441 3.27 -30.52 -29.50
C ASP A 441 2.16 -31.57 -29.70
N SER A 442 2.48 -32.85 -29.47
CA SER A 442 1.53 -33.96 -29.52
C SER A 442 0.83 -34.24 -28.19
N HIS A 443 1.34 -33.72 -27.07
CA HIS A 443 0.76 -33.92 -25.75
C HIS A 443 -0.26 -32.82 -25.44
N LEU A 444 -1.54 -33.12 -25.69
CA LEU A 444 -2.66 -32.15 -25.61
C LEU A 444 -2.67 -31.31 -24.32
N LEU A 445 -2.48 -31.95 -23.16
CA LEU A 445 -2.50 -31.25 -21.87
C LEU A 445 -1.33 -30.25 -21.74
N THR A 446 -0.12 -30.63 -22.17
CA THR A 446 1.07 -29.77 -22.10
C THR A 446 0.97 -28.61 -23.06
N LYS A 447 0.49 -28.87 -24.27
CA LYS A 447 0.28 -27.84 -25.29
C LYS A 447 -0.76 -26.81 -24.85
N ALA A 448 -1.93 -27.26 -24.40
CA ALA A 448 -2.99 -26.37 -23.90
C ALA A 448 -2.53 -25.57 -22.68
N PHE A 449 -1.74 -26.19 -21.79
CA PHE A 449 -1.13 -25.49 -20.65
C PHE A 449 -0.14 -24.41 -21.10
N GLY A 450 0.73 -24.70 -22.07
CA GLY A 450 1.67 -23.75 -22.64
C GLY A 450 0.99 -22.54 -23.29
N GLU A 451 -0.05 -22.78 -24.10
CA GLU A 451 -0.87 -21.71 -24.70
C GLU A 451 -1.48 -20.81 -23.61
N LYS A 452 -2.10 -21.41 -22.59
CA LYS A 452 -2.68 -20.67 -21.45
C LYS A 452 -1.65 -19.84 -20.68
N VAL A 453 -0.44 -20.37 -20.47
CA VAL A 453 0.66 -19.62 -19.84
C VAL A 453 1.08 -18.45 -20.71
N GLY A 454 1.18 -18.63 -22.02
CA GLY A 454 1.45 -17.56 -22.98
C GLY A 454 0.46 -16.41 -22.87
N ASP A 455 -0.84 -16.72 -22.87
CA ASP A 455 -1.91 -15.72 -22.73
C ASP A 455 -1.78 -14.91 -21.43
N TYR A 456 -1.41 -15.56 -20.32
CA TYR A 456 -1.15 -14.85 -19.06
C TYR A 456 0.10 -13.97 -19.14
N VAL A 457 1.16 -14.42 -19.81
CA VAL A 457 2.37 -13.59 -19.97
C VAL A 457 2.10 -12.37 -20.83
N GLU A 458 1.32 -12.51 -21.91
CA GLU A 458 0.86 -11.36 -22.72
C GLU A 458 0.04 -10.38 -21.87
N GLN A 459 -0.94 -10.87 -21.10
CA GLN A 459 -1.73 -10.03 -20.20
C GLN A 459 -0.88 -9.36 -19.11
N TYR A 460 0.15 -10.05 -18.59
CA TYR A 460 1.10 -9.49 -17.65
C TYR A 460 1.88 -8.33 -18.29
N VAL A 461 2.41 -8.54 -19.50
CA VAL A 461 3.16 -7.52 -20.23
C VAL A 461 2.28 -6.30 -20.49
N ASP A 462 1.05 -6.50 -20.95
CA ASP A 462 0.08 -5.42 -21.20
C ASP A 462 -0.24 -4.63 -19.94
N ALA A 463 -0.46 -5.31 -18.81
CA ALA A 463 -0.70 -4.66 -17.53
C ALA A 463 0.51 -3.83 -17.07
N MET A 464 1.71 -4.38 -17.21
CA MET A 464 2.94 -3.74 -16.75
C MET A 464 3.36 -2.55 -17.62
N GLU A 465 3.17 -2.61 -18.94
CA GLU A 465 3.35 -1.46 -19.85
C GLU A 465 2.42 -0.29 -19.50
N GLN A 466 1.22 -0.60 -19.02
CA GLN A 466 0.25 0.38 -18.53
C GLN A 466 0.45 0.76 -17.05
N VAL A 467 1.54 0.31 -16.41
CA VAL A 467 1.87 0.57 -15.01
C VAL A 467 0.76 0.08 -14.04
N LYS A 468 -0.01 -0.95 -14.42
CA LYS A 468 -1.01 -1.63 -13.58
C LYS A 468 -0.34 -2.70 -12.71
N LEU A 469 0.52 -2.25 -11.79
CA LEU A 469 1.44 -3.10 -11.03
C LEU A 469 0.71 -4.18 -10.22
N LYS A 470 -0.41 -3.82 -9.57
CA LYS A 470 -1.20 -4.78 -8.79
C LYS A 470 -1.81 -5.88 -9.67
N GLN A 471 -2.28 -5.51 -10.86
CA GLN A 471 -2.84 -6.47 -11.83
C GLN A 471 -1.73 -7.38 -12.38
N GLY A 472 -0.56 -6.83 -12.73
CA GLY A 472 0.60 -7.62 -13.15
C GLY A 472 0.99 -8.67 -12.10
N LEU A 473 1.09 -8.28 -10.83
CA LEU A 473 1.38 -9.24 -9.75
C LEU A 473 0.32 -10.35 -9.65
N LYS A 474 -0.96 -9.97 -9.71
CA LYS A 474 -2.07 -10.94 -9.65
C LYS A 474 -2.00 -11.96 -10.79
N ILE A 475 -1.69 -11.50 -12.01
CA ILE A 475 -1.53 -12.36 -13.18
C ILE A 475 -0.33 -13.30 -13.00
N ALA A 476 0.82 -12.79 -12.59
CA ALA A 476 2.01 -13.61 -12.34
C ALA A 476 1.75 -14.69 -11.28
N MET A 477 1.03 -14.35 -10.20
CA MET A 477 0.64 -15.31 -9.18
C MET A 477 -0.38 -16.34 -9.67
N ALA A 478 -1.30 -15.96 -10.57
CA ALA A 478 -2.26 -16.90 -11.16
C ALA A 478 -1.57 -18.05 -11.92
N ILE A 479 -0.46 -17.75 -12.61
CA ILE A 479 0.34 -18.77 -13.32
C ILE A 479 0.84 -19.87 -12.37
N SER A 480 1.19 -19.53 -11.12
CA SER A 480 1.58 -20.55 -10.13
C SER A 480 0.42 -21.47 -9.72
N GLY A 481 -0.80 -20.95 -9.68
CA GLY A 481 -2.02 -21.74 -9.45
C GLY A 481 -2.30 -22.69 -10.62
N GLU A 482 -2.12 -22.21 -11.85
CA GLU A 482 -2.21 -23.02 -13.06
C GLU A 482 -1.15 -24.13 -13.09
N GLY A 483 0.09 -23.83 -12.67
CA GLY A 483 1.13 -24.84 -12.52
C GLY A 483 0.75 -25.93 -11.50
N ASN A 484 0.16 -25.54 -10.36
CA ASN A 484 -0.35 -26.51 -9.38
C ASN A 484 -1.48 -27.40 -9.95
N ALA A 485 -2.41 -26.81 -10.70
CA ALA A 485 -3.49 -27.54 -11.37
C ALA A 485 -2.94 -28.52 -12.41
N TYR A 486 -2.01 -28.07 -13.25
CA TYR A 486 -1.33 -28.91 -14.25
C TYR A 486 -0.64 -30.14 -13.64
N LEU A 487 0.08 -29.97 -12.53
CA LEU A 487 0.67 -31.10 -11.80
C LEU A 487 -0.39 -32.06 -11.23
N GLN A 488 -1.54 -31.53 -10.80
CA GLN A 488 -2.60 -32.36 -10.25
C GLN A 488 -3.34 -33.15 -11.33
N GLU A 489 -3.69 -32.51 -12.44
CA GLU A 489 -4.39 -33.10 -13.59
C GLU A 489 -3.55 -34.14 -14.30
N SER A 490 -2.25 -33.88 -14.47
CA SER A 490 -1.32 -34.84 -15.06
C SER A 490 -1.10 -36.08 -14.18
N GLN A 491 -1.38 -36.01 -12.88
CA GLN A 491 -1.11 -37.09 -11.92
C GLN A 491 0.33 -37.62 -12.07
N PHE A 492 1.32 -36.72 -12.16
CA PHE A 492 2.70 -37.04 -12.52
C PHE A 492 3.33 -38.18 -11.69
N TRP A 493 2.92 -38.35 -10.44
CA TRP A 493 3.38 -39.45 -9.56
C TRP A 493 2.91 -40.84 -10.00
N LYS A 494 1.78 -40.94 -10.71
CA LYS A 494 1.32 -42.16 -11.37
C LYS A 494 2.03 -42.33 -12.71
N LEU A 495 2.08 -41.25 -13.51
CA LEU A 495 2.78 -41.27 -14.80
C LEU A 495 4.22 -41.75 -14.66
N TYR A 496 4.95 -41.36 -13.61
CA TYR A 496 6.32 -41.83 -13.41
C TYR A 496 6.46 -43.36 -13.39
N LYS A 497 5.42 -44.09 -12.95
CA LYS A 497 5.39 -45.55 -12.89
C LYS A 497 4.83 -46.21 -14.15
N GLU A 498 3.93 -45.52 -14.85
CA GLU A 498 3.12 -46.07 -15.94
C GLU A 498 3.62 -45.61 -17.32
N ASP A 499 3.96 -44.33 -17.45
CA ASP A 499 4.46 -43.68 -18.67
C ASP A 499 5.52 -42.63 -18.32
N LEU A 500 6.77 -43.09 -18.28
CA LEU A 500 7.93 -42.26 -17.95
C LEU A 500 8.16 -41.13 -18.97
N ALA A 501 7.78 -41.32 -20.24
CA ALA A 501 7.98 -40.31 -21.28
C ALA A 501 7.07 -39.11 -21.04
N SER A 502 5.77 -39.35 -20.81
CA SER A 502 4.81 -38.29 -20.47
C SER A 502 5.15 -37.61 -19.14
N CYS A 503 5.58 -38.37 -18.13
CA CYS A 503 6.05 -37.80 -16.86
C CYS A 503 7.25 -36.86 -17.06
N SER A 504 8.21 -37.27 -17.90
CA SER A 504 9.41 -36.48 -18.19
C SER A 504 9.05 -35.16 -18.86
N LEU A 505 8.10 -35.19 -19.80
CA LEU A 505 7.58 -33.97 -20.43
C LEU A 505 6.89 -33.04 -19.43
N VAL A 506 6.03 -33.58 -18.56
CA VAL A 506 5.35 -32.81 -17.51
C VAL A 506 6.36 -32.13 -16.58
N MET A 507 7.37 -32.87 -16.14
CA MET A 507 8.38 -32.35 -15.20
C MET A 507 9.32 -31.34 -15.86
N LYS A 508 9.71 -31.55 -17.13
CA LYS A 508 10.49 -30.58 -17.91
C LYS A 508 9.71 -29.27 -18.11
N THR A 509 8.42 -29.38 -18.47
CA THR A 509 7.50 -28.24 -18.60
C THR A 509 7.36 -27.48 -17.27
N ALA A 510 7.11 -28.20 -16.17
CA ALA A 510 6.95 -27.59 -14.86
C ALA A 510 8.23 -26.92 -14.36
N ALA A 511 9.41 -27.49 -14.62
CA ALA A 511 10.69 -26.86 -14.30
C ALA A 511 10.94 -25.58 -15.10
N GLY A 512 10.57 -25.57 -16.39
CA GLY A 512 10.58 -24.36 -17.20
C GLY A 512 9.63 -23.28 -16.67
N LEU A 513 8.45 -23.67 -16.17
CA LEU A 513 7.53 -22.75 -15.50
C LEU A 513 8.11 -22.15 -14.21
N VAL A 514 8.86 -22.93 -13.43
CA VAL A 514 9.56 -22.41 -12.24
C VAL A 514 10.53 -21.28 -12.61
N TYR A 515 11.30 -21.44 -13.70
CA TYR A 515 12.17 -20.39 -14.21
C TYR A 515 11.37 -19.16 -14.69
N LEU A 516 10.29 -19.39 -15.45
CA LEU A 516 9.44 -18.31 -15.95
C LEU A 516 8.81 -17.49 -14.82
N LEU A 517 8.31 -18.16 -13.77
CA LEU A 517 7.78 -17.49 -12.57
C LEU A 517 8.85 -16.65 -11.86
N ALA A 518 10.10 -17.13 -11.78
CA ALA A 518 11.20 -16.33 -11.25
C ALA A 518 11.43 -15.05 -12.07
N CYS A 519 11.31 -15.10 -13.40
CA CYS A 519 11.45 -13.93 -14.27
C CYS A 519 10.28 -12.93 -14.10
N LEU A 520 9.04 -13.43 -14.07
CA LEU A 520 7.83 -12.59 -13.94
C LEU A 520 7.71 -11.94 -12.57
N LEU A 521 8.19 -12.63 -11.52
CA LEU A 521 8.14 -12.15 -10.14
C LEU A 521 9.38 -11.37 -9.72
N GLU A 522 10.48 -11.36 -10.48
CA GLU A 522 11.70 -10.59 -10.14
C GLU A 522 11.40 -9.11 -9.86
N PRO A 523 10.55 -8.41 -10.63
CA PRO A 523 10.24 -7.02 -10.35
C PRO A 523 9.58 -6.82 -8.98
N PHE A 524 8.81 -7.80 -8.53
CA PHE A 524 8.02 -7.74 -7.30
C PHE A 524 8.79 -8.27 -6.10
N ILE A 525 9.44 -9.42 -6.26
CA ILE A 525 10.14 -10.15 -5.21
C ILE A 525 11.55 -10.64 -5.61
N PRO A 526 12.53 -9.75 -5.82
CA PRO A 526 13.79 -10.06 -6.51
C PRO A 526 14.66 -11.12 -5.80
N SER A 527 14.75 -11.11 -4.47
CA SER A 527 15.57 -12.10 -3.74
C SER A 527 14.95 -13.49 -3.78
N PHE A 528 13.63 -13.60 -3.92
CA PHE A 528 12.97 -14.87 -4.20
C PHE A 528 13.41 -15.42 -5.56
N SER A 529 13.40 -14.57 -6.61
CA SER A 529 13.83 -14.98 -7.95
C SER A 529 15.29 -15.44 -7.97
N VAL A 530 16.17 -14.75 -7.26
CA VAL A 530 17.58 -15.16 -7.08
C VAL A 530 17.69 -16.52 -6.39
N GLU A 531 16.94 -16.76 -5.31
CA GLU A 531 16.97 -18.05 -4.61
C GLU A 531 16.41 -19.18 -5.48
N VAL A 532 15.37 -18.93 -6.29
CA VAL A 532 14.86 -19.92 -7.25
C VAL A 532 15.90 -20.24 -8.32
N LEU A 533 16.58 -19.25 -8.90
CA LEU A 533 17.65 -19.50 -9.87
C LEU A 533 18.81 -20.29 -9.27
N LYS A 534 19.17 -20.03 -8.01
CA LYS A 534 20.17 -20.79 -7.28
C LYS A 534 19.74 -22.24 -7.06
N GLN A 535 18.47 -22.51 -6.73
CA GLN A 535 17.95 -23.88 -6.64
C GLN A 535 17.85 -24.56 -8.01
N LEU A 536 17.67 -23.79 -9.10
CA LEU A 536 17.81 -24.28 -10.46
C LEU A 536 19.27 -24.43 -10.90
N ASN A 537 20.26 -24.00 -10.10
CA ASN A 537 21.68 -24.00 -10.44
C ASN A 537 21.99 -23.26 -11.76
N LEU A 538 21.36 -22.09 -11.91
CA LEU A 538 21.63 -21.15 -13.01
C LEU A 538 22.53 -20.00 -12.51
N PRO A 539 23.45 -19.48 -13.34
CA PRO A 539 24.25 -18.30 -12.98
C PRO A 539 23.34 -17.12 -12.60
N ILE A 540 23.73 -16.36 -11.58
CA ILE A 540 22.98 -15.16 -11.14
C ILE A 540 23.03 -14.09 -12.24
N GLU A 541 24.08 -14.12 -13.08
CA GLU A 541 24.31 -13.25 -14.23
C GLU A 541 23.50 -13.65 -15.47
N THR A 542 22.77 -14.78 -15.43
CA THR A 542 21.77 -15.11 -16.47
C THR A 542 20.74 -13.99 -16.44
N GLN A 543 20.85 -13.04 -17.37
CA GLN A 543 20.00 -11.86 -17.40
C GLN A 543 18.53 -12.30 -17.38
N PHE A 544 17.83 -11.97 -16.28
CA PHE A 544 16.38 -12.07 -16.22
C PHE A 544 15.81 -11.29 -17.40
N SER A 545 15.16 -11.98 -18.34
CA SER A 545 14.77 -11.40 -19.61
C SER A 545 13.36 -11.84 -20.00
N LEU A 546 12.55 -10.85 -20.35
CA LEU A 546 11.25 -10.93 -21.00
C LEU A 546 11.30 -10.03 -22.25
N SER A 547 12.42 -10.08 -22.97
CA SER A 547 12.67 -9.20 -24.10
C SER A 547 11.94 -9.68 -25.35
N ASP A 548 11.30 -8.75 -26.04
CA ASP A 548 10.67 -9.03 -27.34
C ASP A 548 11.72 -9.38 -28.40
N GLU A 549 12.89 -8.72 -28.36
CA GLU A 549 14.00 -8.93 -29.30
C GLU A 549 14.52 -10.38 -29.25
N ASN A 550 14.49 -11.00 -28.07
CA ASN A 550 14.94 -12.38 -27.85
C ASN A 550 13.82 -13.41 -28.06
N GLY A 551 12.58 -12.97 -28.35
CA GLY A 551 11.41 -13.84 -28.46
C GLY A 551 11.00 -14.49 -27.14
N ASP A 552 11.35 -13.89 -25.99
CA ASP A 552 11.14 -14.50 -24.67
C ASP A 552 9.65 -14.67 -24.33
N VAL A 553 8.80 -13.73 -24.76
CA VAL A 553 7.34 -13.77 -24.59
C VAL A 553 6.74 -14.94 -25.37
N GLU A 554 7.18 -15.15 -26.62
CA GLU A 554 6.74 -16.30 -27.41
C GLU A 554 7.29 -17.63 -26.87
N ARG A 555 8.50 -17.64 -26.32
CA ARG A 555 9.07 -18.81 -25.64
C ARG A 555 8.28 -19.17 -24.38
N ALA A 556 7.60 -18.23 -23.73
CA ALA A 556 6.76 -18.51 -22.57
C ALA A 556 5.58 -19.46 -22.89
N LYS A 557 5.13 -19.50 -24.16
CA LYS A 557 4.13 -20.48 -24.65
C LYS A 557 4.65 -21.91 -24.65
N ARG A 558 5.97 -22.09 -24.55
CA ARG A 558 6.66 -23.38 -24.62
C ARG A 558 7.58 -23.56 -23.42
N PRO A 559 7.06 -23.67 -22.18
CA PRO A 559 7.90 -23.78 -20.99
C PRO A 559 8.88 -24.97 -21.04
N TRP A 560 8.55 -26.04 -21.76
CA TRP A 560 9.42 -27.20 -21.96
C TRP A 560 10.71 -26.92 -22.76
N GLU A 561 10.80 -25.79 -23.47
CA GLU A 561 12.00 -25.38 -24.21
C GLU A 561 12.95 -24.49 -23.38
N ILE A 562 12.52 -24.04 -22.19
CA ILE A 562 13.27 -23.06 -21.40
C ILE A 562 14.53 -23.65 -20.76
N LEU A 563 14.40 -24.83 -20.13
CA LEU A 563 15.52 -25.51 -19.47
C LEU A 563 16.00 -26.69 -20.33
N PRO A 564 17.31 -26.77 -20.63
CA PRO A 564 17.83 -27.84 -21.47
C PRO A 564 17.76 -29.20 -20.77
N ALA A 565 17.52 -30.25 -21.55
CA ALA A 565 17.61 -31.62 -21.06
C ALA A 565 19.04 -31.91 -20.58
N GLY A 566 19.17 -32.69 -19.50
CA GLY A 566 20.47 -32.98 -18.90
C GLY A 566 21.00 -31.89 -17.96
N HIS A 567 20.33 -30.74 -17.85
CA HIS A 567 20.69 -29.70 -16.88
C HIS A 567 20.57 -30.23 -15.44
N LYS A 568 21.59 -29.98 -14.61
CA LYS A 568 21.59 -30.42 -13.21
C LYS A 568 21.14 -29.29 -12.29
N ILE A 569 20.02 -29.50 -11.60
CA ILE A 569 19.50 -28.53 -10.63
C ILE A 569 20.34 -28.53 -9.34
N GLY A 570 20.17 -27.46 -8.56
CA GLY A 570 20.77 -27.31 -7.23
C GLY A 570 20.00 -28.09 -6.17
N ILE A 571 20.19 -27.70 -4.91
CA ILE A 571 19.53 -28.35 -3.76
C ILE A 571 18.19 -27.65 -3.52
N PRO A 572 17.03 -28.34 -3.65
CA PRO A 572 15.74 -27.75 -3.35
C PRO A 572 15.61 -27.40 -1.87
N ALA A 573 15.02 -26.25 -1.56
CA ALA A 573 14.76 -25.80 -0.20
C ALA A 573 13.42 -25.05 -0.10
N PRO A 574 12.72 -25.11 1.04
CA PRO A 574 11.53 -24.29 1.26
C PRO A 574 11.85 -22.79 1.12
N LEU A 575 11.06 -22.09 0.30
CA LEU A 575 11.27 -20.66 -0.01
C LEU A 575 10.62 -19.73 1.02
N PHE A 576 9.57 -20.18 1.69
CA PHE A 576 8.82 -19.38 2.67
C PHE A 576 8.65 -20.16 3.98
N ARG A 577 8.60 -19.42 5.09
CA ARG A 577 8.26 -19.95 6.41
C ARG A 577 6.85 -19.48 6.79
N GLU A 578 6.08 -20.38 7.36
CA GLU A 578 4.79 -20.05 7.96
C GLU A 578 4.93 -18.97 9.05
N LEU A 579 4.04 -17.99 9.02
CA LEU A 579 3.85 -17.01 10.09
C LEU A 579 2.72 -17.47 11.01
N LYS A 580 3.06 -17.74 12.27
CA LYS A 580 2.12 -18.29 13.25
C LYS A 580 1.25 -17.21 13.89
N ASP A 581 0.08 -17.61 14.40
CA ASP A 581 -0.87 -16.71 15.08
C ASP A 581 -0.21 -15.97 16.25
N GLU A 582 0.68 -16.63 17.00
CA GLU A 582 1.38 -16.01 18.12
C GLU A 582 2.36 -14.91 17.65
N GLU A 583 3.02 -15.10 16.51
CA GLU A 583 3.91 -14.09 15.93
C GLU A 583 3.12 -12.90 15.40
N VAL A 584 1.97 -13.14 14.77
CA VAL A 584 1.03 -12.09 14.31
C VAL A 584 0.56 -11.23 15.48
N GLU A 585 0.11 -11.87 16.55
CA GLU A 585 -0.38 -11.17 17.74
C GLU A 585 0.75 -10.41 18.45
N PHE A 586 1.95 -11.00 18.50
CA PHE A 586 3.14 -10.32 19.02
C PHE A 586 3.44 -9.04 18.23
N TYR A 587 3.54 -9.12 16.90
CA TYR A 587 3.85 -7.95 16.08
C TYR A 587 2.73 -6.91 16.12
N ARG A 588 1.46 -7.34 16.04
CA ARG A 588 0.32 -6.43 16.18
C ARG A 588 0.41 -5.62 17.47
N ASN A 589 0.68 -6.27 18.61
CA ASN A 589 0.83 -5.59 19.89
C ASN A 589 2.09 -4.72 19.95
N LYS A 590 3.21 -5.17 19.38
CA LYS A 590 4.47 -4.40 19.30
C LYS A 590 4.28 -3.08 18.55
N TYR A 591 3.47 -3.07 17.49
CA TYR A 591 3.29 -1.92 16.60
C TYR A 591 1.97 -1.16 16.81
N ALA A 592 1.23 -1.43 17.90
CA ALA A 592 -0.04 -0.79 18.25
C ALA A 592 0.08 0.48 19.12
N GLY A 593 1.28 0.85 19.61
CA GLY A 593 1.48 1.96 20.55
C GLY A 593 2.90 2.54 20.60
N SER A 594 3.14 3.51 21.51
CA SER A 594 4.25 4.47 21.45
C SER A 594 5.66 3.86 21.29
N GLN A 595 6.54 4.51 20.53
CA GLN A 595 7.94 4.06 20.35
C GLN A 595 8.72 4.01 21.68
N ALA A 596 8.37 4.85 22.66
CA ALA A 596 8.97 4.80 24.00
C ALA A 596 8.56 3.52 24.74
N ASP A 597 7.29 3.12 24.66
CA ASP A 597 6.81 1.85 25.23
C ASP A 597 7.41 0.64 24.51
N ARG A 598 7.74 0.77 23.21
CA ARG A 598 8.44 -0.28 22.45
C ARG A 598 9.85 -0.53 22.97
N ILE A 599 10.62 0.52 23.25
CA ILE A 599 12.00 0.40 23.77
C ILE A 599 11.97 -0.24 25.15
N VAL A 600 11.08 0.21 26.04
CA VAL A 600 10.93 -0.35 27.39
C VAL A 600 10.52 -1.83 27.34
N LYS A 601 9.58 -2.21 26.46
CA LYS A 601 9.18 -3.62 26.29
C LYS A 601 10.28 -4.46 25.66
N ALA A 602 10.98 -3.95 24.64
CA ALA A 602 12.08 -4.65 23.98
C ALA A 602 13.27 -4.86 24.92
N GLU A 603 13.59 -3.89 25.78
CA GLU A 603 14.61 -4.04 26.83
C GLU A 603 14.18 -5.03 27.92
N ALA A 604 12.91 -5.01 28.32
CA ALA A 604 12.37 -5.96 29.29
C ALA A 604 12.35 -7.40 28.73
N GLU A 605 12.05 -7.58 27.45
CA GLU A 605 12.08 -8.89 26.78
C GLU A 605 13.51 -9.37 26.53
N SER A 606 14.43 -8.49 26.14
CA SER A 606 15.86 -8.82 26.02
C SER A 606 16.44 -9.30 27.35
N LYS A 607 16.02 -8.68 28.47
CA LYS A 607 16.35 -9.16 29.82
C LYS A 607 15.73 -10.53 30.13
N LYS A 608 14.46 -10.77 29.79
CA LYS A 608 13.81 -12.08 29.97
C LYS A 608 14.45 -13.20 29.15
N ILE A 609 14.89 -12.89 27.93
CA ILE A 609 15.61 -13.84 27.07
C ILE A 609 16.99 -14.14 27.64
N ALA A 610 17.70 -13.11 28.12
CA ALA A 610 18.99 -13.29 28.79
C ALA A 610 18.89 -14.08 30.11
N GLU A 611 17.79 -13.94 30.86
CA GLU A 611 17.51 -14.75 32.06
C GLU A 611 17.20 -16.21 31.70
N LYS A 612 16.38 -16.47 30.68
CA LYS A 612 16.12 -17.84 30.19
C LYS A 612 17.38 -18.55 29.69
N LEU A 613 18.32 -17.82 29.09
CA LEU A 613 19.62 -18.33 28.65
C LEU A 613 20.58 -18.63 29.82
N LYS A 614 20.38 -18.00 30.99
CA LYS A 614 21.11 -18.34 32.23
C LYS A 614 20.53 -19.60 32.89
N GLU A 615 19.22 -19.80 32.82
CA GLU A 615 18.55 -21.01 33.34
C GLU A 615 18.85 -22.28 32.52
N THR A 616 19.26 -22.15 31.25
CA THR A 616 19.62 -23.31 30.40
C THR A 616 21.05 -23.83 30.60
N LYS A 617 21.84 -23.23 31.50
CA LYS A 617 23.16 -23.75 31.92
C LYS A 617 23.18 -24.00 33.42
N ILE A 618 22.49 -25.06 33.87
CA ILE A 618 22.88 -25.99 34.95
C ILE A 618 21.83 -27.11 34.96
N SER A 619 22.21 -28.29 34.48
CA SER A 619 22.03 -29.60 35.14
C SER A 619 22.27 -30.74 34.13
N ASP A 620 23.48 -31.28 34.18
CA ASP A 620 23.78 -32.64 33.73
C ASP A 620 23.46 -33.63 34.85
N GLY A 621 22.78 -34.72 34.48
CA GLY A 621 22.94 -36.06 35.07
C GLY A 621 22.19 -36.40 36.36
N SER A 622 21.10 -37.16 36.27
CA SER A 622 21.06 -38.60 36.67
C SER A 622 19.64 -39.18 36.78
N THR A 623 19.59 -40.48 36.54
CA THR A 623 18.46 -41.42 36.38
C THR A 623 17.63 -41.75 37.63
N SER A 624 16.31 -41.96 37.48
CA SER A 624 15.60 -43.28 37.56
C SER A 624 14.15 -43.29 38.12
N LYS A 625 13.29 -44.02 37.38
CA LYS A 625 12.16 -44.93 37.75
C LYS A 625 10.93 -44.51 38.59
N LYS A 626 9.75 -44.74 37.94
CA LYS A 626 8.43 -45.31 38.37
C LYS A 626 7.67 -44.57 39.50
N ASP A 627 6.36 -44.30 39.40
CA ASP A 627 5.30 -45.32 39.31
C ASP A 627 3.98 -44.79 38.70
N ARG A 628 3.17 -45.72 38.19
CA ARG A 628 1.84 -45.51 37.59
C ARG A 628 0.75 -45.96 38.57
N THR A 629 -0.33 -45.19 38.68
CA THR A 629 -1.67 -45.74 38.97
C THR A 629 -2.75 -45.14 38.06
N LYS A 630 -3.62 -46.04 37.58
CA LYS A 630 -4.63 -45.98 36.49
C LYS A 630 -5.97 -45.42 37.00
N LYS A 631 -6.66 -44.53 36.24
CA LYS A 631 -7.84 -44.75 35.33
C LYS A 631 -9.19 -45.03 36.06
N PRO A 632 -10.38 -44.66 35.50
CA PRO A 632 -10.77 -44.98 34.13
C PRO A 632 -11.44 -43.88 33.30
N ALA A 633 -11.35 -44.11 31.98
CA ALA A 633 -12.08 -43.45 30.93
C ALA A 633 -13.31 -44.29 30.57
N GLU A 634 -14.41 -43.63 30.20
CA GLU A 634 -15.43 -44.22 29.34
C GLU A 634 -15.18 -43.82 27.89
N ALA A 635 -15.32 -44.82 27.01
CA ALA A 635 -15.10 -44.74 25.59
C ALA A 635 -16.43 -44.86 24.84
N LYS A 636 -16.58 -44.08 23.77
CA LYS A 636 -17.37 -44.30 22.54
C LYS A 636 -17.12 -43.04 21.68
N SER A 637 -16.88 -43.05 20.37
CA SER A 637 -16.72 -44.05 19.33
C SER A 637 -16.18 -43.27 18.14
N LYS A 638 -15.22 -43.81 17.38
CA LYS A 638 -14.74 -43.21 16.12
C LYS A 638 -15.90 -43.11 15.12
N VAL A 639 -16.25 -41.89 14.73
CA VAL A 639 -16.91 -41.61 13.44
C VAL A 639 -15.94 -40.72 12.65
N SER A 640 -15.72 -41.13 11.41
CA SER A 640 -14.95 -40.43 10.38
C SER A 640 -15.26 -38.93 10.34
N ALA A 641 -14.21 -38.11 10.31
CA ALA A 641 -14.33 -36.69 10.01
C ALA A 641 -14.98 -36.52 8.63
N PRO A 642 -16.06 -35.74 8.49
CA PRO A 642 -16.56 -35.36 7.17
C PRO A 642 -15.58 -34.38 6.53
N ALA A 643 -15.47 -34.46 5.20
CA ALA A 643 -14.83 -33.47 4.35
C ALA A 643 -15.25 -32.05 4.74
N GLU A 644 -14.34 -31.07 4.57
CA GLU A 644 -14.61 -29.65 4.80
C GLU A 644 -15.83 -29.22 3.99
N ALA A 645 -16.97 -29.10 4.66
CA ALA A 645 -18.23 -28.68 4.05
C ALA A 645 -18.13 -27.21 3.62
N GLU A 646 -18.57 -26.94 2.40
CA GLU A 646 -18.75 -25.61 1.82
C GLU A 646 -19.48 -24.67 2.80
N ILE A 647 -19.04 -23.41 2.91
CA ILE A 647 -19.69 -22.43 3.78
C ILE A 647 -21.01 -22.00 3.12
N THR A 648 -22.14 -22.43 3.65
CA THR A 648 -23.48 -22.13 3.12
C THR A 648 -24.22 -21.08 3.95
N ILE A 649 -25.11 -20.31 3.31
CA ILE A 649 -25.96 -19.29 3.96
C ILE A 649 -26.91 -19.88 5.01
N SER A 650 -27.27 -21.16 4.87
CA SER A 650 -28.11 -21.90 5.83
C SER A 650 -27.49 -22.02 7.23
N ARG A 651 -26.21 -21.69 7.40
CA ARG A 651 -25.54 -21.63 8.72
C ARG A 651 -25.82 -20.34 9.49
N LEU A 652 -26.32 -19.29 8.85
CA LEU A 652 -26.72 -18.05 9.53
C LEU A 652 -28.10 -18.19 10.17
N ASP A 653 -28.25 -17.64 11.37
CA ASP A 653 -29.54 -17.52 12.06
C ASP A 653 -30.06 -16.08 11.90
N ILE A 654 -30.68 -15.79 10.75
CA ILE A 654 -31.32 -14.50 10.50
C ILE A 654 -32.80 -14.63 10.85
N ARG A 655 -33.31 -13.78 11.74
CA ARG A 655 -34.70 -13.78 12.20
C ARG A 655 -35.38 -12.43 12.03
N VAL A 656 -36.70 -12.45 11.96
CA VAL A 656 -37.56 -11.27 12.07
C VAL A 656 -37.54 -10.78 13.52
N GLY A 657 -37.00 -9.59 13.76
CA GLY A 657 -36.98 -8.94 15.07
C GLY A 657 -37.89 -7.72 15.13
N LEU A 658 -38.53 -7.47 16.26
CA LEU A 658 -39.28 -6.24 16.55
C LEU A 658 -38.49 -5.37 17.53
N ILE A 659 -38.15 -4.14 17.13
CA ILE A 659 -37.47 -3.18 18.01
C ILE A 659 -38.49 -2.68 19.03
N ARG A 660 -38.41 -3.18 20.27
CA ARG A 660 -39.28 -2.80 21.40
C ARG A 660 -38.89 -1.46 22.00
N LYS A 661 -37.60 -1.14 21.92
CA LYS A 661 -37.06 0.09 22.47
C LYS A 661 -35.76 0.42 21.75
N ALA A 662 -35.60 1.66 21.31
CA ALA A 662 -34.33 2.21 20.88
C ALA A 662 -33.98 3.43 21.73
N GLN A 663 -32.70 3.60 22.07
CA GLN A 663 -32.20 4.78 22.76
C GLN A 663 -30.76 5.07 22.32
N LYS A 664 -30.34 6.33 22.40
CA LYS A 664 -28.93 6.68 22.14
C LYS A 664 -28.03 6.03 23.20
N HIS A 665 -26.86 5.57 22.77
CA HIS A 665 -25.87 5.00 23.68
C HIS A 665 -25.37 6.08 24.66
N PRO A 666 -25.28 5.80 25.97
CA PRO A 666 -24.93 6.80 26.98
C PRO A 666 -23.54 7.42 26.76
N ASP A 667 -22.58 6.59 26.34
CA ASP A 667 -21.17 6.99 26.17
C ASP A 667 -20.71 7.08 24.70
N ALA A 668 -21.63 7.14 23.72
CA ALA A 668 -21.26 7.17 22.30
C ALA A 668 -22.30 7.84 21.39
N ASP A 669 -21.92 8.97 20.78
CA ASP A 669 -22.82 9.79 19.93
C ASP A 669 -23.23 9.14 18.59
N SER A 670 -22.59 8.02 18.22
CA SER A 670 -22.81 7.35 16.94
C SER A 670 -23.54 6.01 17.07
N LEU A 671 -23.90 5.60 18.29
CA LEU A 671 -24.48 4.29 18.55
C LEU A 671 -25.89 4.39 19.15
N TYR A 672 -26.77 3.50 18.71
CA TYR A 672 -28.01 3.18 19.40
C TYR A 672 -27.82 1.93 20.26
N VAL A 673 -28.67 1.80 21.28
CA VAL A 673 -28.88 0.59 22.07
C VAL A 673 -30.33 0.20 21.88
N GLU A 674 -30.56 -0.94 21.25
CA GLU A 674 -31.88 -1.47 20.96
C GLU A 674 -32.21 -2.70 21.82
N GLU A 675 -33.47 -2.81 22.25
CA GLU A 675 -34.05 -4.04 22.78
C GLU A 675 -34.91 -4.65 21.68
N ILE A 676 -34.44 -5.76 21.09
CA ILE A 676 -35.08 -6.37 19.92
C ILE A 676 -35.67 -7.74 20.30
N ASP A 677 -36.98 -7.87 20.16
CA ASP A 677 -37.71 -9.12 20.34
C ASP A 677 -37.54 -10.00 19.09
N VAL A 678 -36.80 -11.09 19.23
CA VAL A 678 -36.51 -12.06 18.15
C VAL A 678 -37.22 -13.40 18.39
N GLY A 679 -38.35 -13.38 19.11
CA GLY A 679 -39.14 -14.57 19.46
C GLY A 679 -38.53 -15.44 20.55
N GLU A 680 -37.63 -14.87 21.35
CA GLU A 680 -37.01 -15.49 22.53
C GLU A 680 -37.71 -15.03 23.81
N PRO A 681 -37.54 -15.73 24.96
CA PRO A 681 -38.18 -15.34 26.22
C PRO A 681 -37.84 -13.92 26.70
N GLN A 682 -36.69 -13.38 26.30
CA GLN A 682 -36.27 -12.01 26.58
C GLN A 682 -35.78 -11.34 25.30
N PRO A 683 -36.08 -10.04 25.09
CA PRO A 683 -35.49 -9.27 24.01
C PRO A 683 -33.95 -9.24 24.11
N ARG A 684 -33.29 -9.23 22.95
CA ARG A 684 -31.83 -9.11 22.89
C ARG A 684 -31.42 -7.64 22.88
N THR A 685 -30.38 -7.32 23.64
CA THR A 685 -29.69 -6.03 23.53
C THR A 685 -28.83 -6.02 22.27
N VAL A 686 -29.07 -5.06 21.38
CA VAL A 686 -28.28 -4.82 20.17
C VAL A 686 -27.69 -3.43 20.25
N VAL A 687 -26.49 -3.24 19.69
CA VAL A 687 -25.84 -1.94 19.59
C VAL A 687 -25.52 -1.70 18.13
N SER A 688 -26.12 -0.67 17.53
CA SER A 688 -25.99 -0.37 16.10
C SER A 688 -25.39 1.02 15.84
N GLY A 689 -24.70 1.16 14.70
CA GLY A 689 -24.11 2.44 14.25
C GLY A 689 -25.07 3.35 13.47
N LEU A 690 -26.38 3.26 13.71
CA LEU A 690 -27.40 3.84 12.84
C LEU A 690 -27.77 5.31 13.15
N VAL A 691 -27.20 5.91 14.21
CA VAL A 691 -27.55 7.27 14.67
C VAL A 691 -27.42 8.34 13.59
N LYS A 692 -26.43 8.21 12.71
CA LYS A 692 -26.17 9.18 11.63
C LYS A 692 -27.13 9.05 10.44
N TYR A 693 -27.85 7.94 10.36
CA TYR A 693 -28.57 7.53 9.16
C TYR A 693 -30.08 7.44 9.39
N ILE A 694 -30.50 6.97 10.58
CA ILE A 694 -31.90 6.74 10.90
C ILE A 694 -32.26 7.50 12.18
N PRO A 695 -33.22 8.44 12.13
CA PRO A 695 -33.73 9.13 13.31
C PRO A 695 -34.29 8.16 14.34
N LEU A 696 -34.22 8.53 15.62
CA LEU A 696 -34.60 7.63 16.73
C LEU A 696 -36.09 7.25 16.66
N GLU A 697 -36.93 8.21 16.27
CA GLU A 697 -38.37 8.03 16.04
C GLU A 697 -38.70 7.00 14.95
N GLU A 698 -37.81 6.80 13.97
CA GLU A 698 -37.99 5.83 12.89
C GLU A 698 -37.45 4.43 13.24
N MET A 699 -36.81 4.27 14.40
CA MET A 699 -36.32 2.98 14.90
C MET A 699 -37.35 2.24 15.74
N GLN A 700 -38.26 2.97 16.39
CA GLN A 700 -39.17 2.44 17.40
C GLN A 700 -40.29 1.60 16.76
N ASP A 701 -40.63 0.46 17.39
CA ASP A 701 -41.73 -0.44 16.99
C ASP A 701 -41.64 -0.97 15.55
N ARG A 702 -40.42 -1.07 15.03
CA ARG A 702 -40.15 -1.45 13.64
C ARG A 702 -39.71 -2.92 13.53
N LYS A 703 -40.21 -3.64 12.53
CA LYS A 703 -39.75 -5.00 12.21
C LYS A 703 -38.50 -4.94 11.33
N VAL A 704 -37.48 -5.72 11.68
CA VAL A 704 -36.17 -5.73 11.01
C VAL A 704 -35.62 -7.15 10.90
N CYS A 705 -34.73 -7.39 9.94
CA CYS A 705 -33.97 -8.64 9.88
C CYS A 705 -32.75 -8.57 10.82
N VAL A 706 -32.58 -9.58 11.67
CA VAL A 706 -31.56 -9.62 12.73
C VAL A 706 -30.75 -10.90 12.65
N LEU A 707 -29.42 -10.80 12.65
CA LEU A 707 -28.52 -11.93 12.73
C LEU A 707 -28.22 -12.29 14.19
N CYS A 708 -28.68 -13.49 14.60
CA CYS A 708 -28.76 -13.92 15.99
C CYS A 708 -27.65 -14.87 16.45
N ASN A 709 -26.86 -15.46 15.55
CA ASN A 709 -25.83 -16.43 15.93
C ASN A 709 -24.39 -15.91 15.83
N LEU A 710 -24.17 -14.59 15.76
CA LEU A 710 -22.84 -14.02 15.94
C LEU A 710 -22.39 -14.12 17.41
N LYS A 711 -21.08 -14.24 17.62
CA LYS A 711 -20.51 -14.13 18.98
C LYS A 711 -20.77 -12.71 19.51
N PRO A 712 -21.36 -12.54 20.70
CA PRO A 712 -21.64 -11.21 21.25
C PRO A 712 -20.39 -10.34 21.36
N ALA A 713 -20.51 -9.06 21.00
CA ALA A 713 -19.41 -8.09 20.97
C ALA A 713 -19.67 -6.93 21.93
N THR A 714 -18.63 -6.51 22.66
CA THR A 714 -18.72 -5.34 23.55
C THR A 714 -18.41 -4.07 22.77
N MET A 715 -19.37 -3.16 22.67
CA MET A 715 -19.26 -1.86 22.02
C MET A 715 -19.42 -0.77 23.08
N ARG A 716 -18.34 -0.04 23.37
CA ARG A 716 -18.33 1.08 24.33
C ARG A 716 -18.92 0.71 25.71
N GLY A 717 -18.70 -0.52 26.16
CA GLY A 717 -19.12 -1.02 27.47
C GLY A 717 -20.43 -1.81 27.48
N ILE A 718 -21.24 -1.74 26.42
CA ILE A 718 -22.50 -2.50 26.28
C ILE A 718 -22.27 -3.70 25.36
N LYS A 719 -22.78 -4.86 25.75
CA LYS A 719 -22.62 -6.11 25.00
C LYS A 719 -23.77 -6.29 24.00
N SER A 720 -23.47 -6.18 22.71
CA SER A 720 -24.40 -6.48 21.63
C SER A 720 -24.53 -8.00 21.44
N GLN A 721 -25.75 -8.53 21.54
CA GLN A 721 -26.07 -9.96 21.51
C GLN A 721 -26.57 -10.45 20.13
N ALA A 722 -26.74 -9.52 19.20
CA ALA A 722 -27.12 -9.78 17.81
C ALA A 722 -26.70 -8.57 16.94
N MET A 723 -27.04 -8.61 15.66
CA MET A 723 -26.76 -7.52 14.73
C MET A 723 -27.97 -7.27 13.83
N VAL A 724 -28.38 -6.02 13.69
CA VAL A 724 -29.46 -5.63 12.76
C VAL A 724 -28.87 -5.51 11.36
N LEU A 725 -29.54 -6.08 10.36
CA LEU A 725 -29.12 -6.00 8.95
C LEU A 725 -29.59 -4.69 8.31
N ALA A 726 -28.67 -3.99 7.66
CA ALA A 726 -28.95 -2.76 6.94
C ALA A 726 -28.26 -2.72 5.57
N ALA A 727 -28.94 -2.21 4.56
CA ALA A 727 -28.36 -1.93 3.25
C ALA A 727 -27.69 -0.56 3.23
N SER A 728 -26.58 -0.44 2.52
CA SER A 728 -25.87 0.82 2.29
C SER A 728 -25.58 1.01 0.80
N ASN A 729 -25.68 2.25 0.33
CA ASN A 729 -25.29 2.61 -1.04
C ASN A 729 -23.77 2.62 -1.22
N SER A 730 -23.30 2.69 -2.48
CA SER A 730 -21.90 2.52 -2.86
C SER A 730 -20.93 3.55 -2.25
N ASP A 731 -21.40 4.75 -1.91
CA ASP A 731 -20.62 5.81 -1.27
C ASP A 731 -20.82 5.89 0.26
N HIS A 732 -21.58 4.95 0.84
CA HIS A 732 -21.91 4.87 2.27
C HIS A 732 -22.56 6.13 2.87
N THR A 733 -23.18 6.97 2.03
CA THR A 733 -23.89 8.18 2.47
C THR A 733 -25.31 7.90 2.95
N LYS A 734 -25.91 6.79 2.52
CA LYS A 734 -27.26 6.37 2.89
C LYS A 734 -27.26 4.93 3.42
N VAL A 735 -28.01 4.70 4.49
CA VAL A 735 -28.21 3.39 5.12
C VAL A 735 -29.70 3.18 5.42
N GLU A 736 -30.25 2.02 5.07
CA GLU A 736 -31.65 1.64 5.30
C GLU A 736 -31.72 0.26 5.95
N LEU A 737 -32.67 0.05 6.85
CA LEU A 737 -32.91 -1.26 7.47
C LEU A 737 -33.46 -2.26 6.45
N VAL A 738 -33.07 -3.53 6.59
CA VAL A 738 -33.70 -4.62 5.84
C VAL A 738 -34.98 -5.04 6.56
N GLU A 739 -36.12 -4.74 5.95
CA GLU A 739 -37.45 -4.90 6.54
C GLU A 739 -38.13 -6.18 6.02
N PRO A 740 -38.65 -7.04 6.91
CA PRO A 740 -39.53 -8.12 6.50
C PRO A 740 -40.95 -7.61 6.19
N PRO A 741 -41.76 -8.37 5.42
CA PRO A 741 -43.15 -8.03 5.17
C PRO A 741 -43.96 -7.82 6.45
N GLU A 742 -44.97 -6.95 6.41
CA GLU A 742 -45.81 -6.62 7.58
C GLU A 742 -46.44 -7.84 8.26
N GLY A 743 -46.83 -8.85 7.47
CA GLY A 743 -47.41 -10.11 7.95
C GLY A 743 -46.41 -11.12 8.53
N ALA A 744 -45.10 -10.85 8.51
CA ALA A 744 -44.09 -11.79 9.01
C ALA A 744 -44.15 -11.94 10.54
N ASN A 745 -43.96 -13.15 11.04
CA ASN A 745 -44.06 -13.44 12.47
C ASN A 745 -42.77 -13.05 13.20
N ILE A 746 -42.87 -12.52 14.42
CA ILE A 746 -41.70 -12.17 15.24
C ILE A 746 -40.97 -13.47 15.63
N GLY A 747 -39.65 -13.48 15.45
CA GLY A 747 -38.77 -14.64 15.64
C GLY A 747 -38.79 -15.65 14.50
N GLU A 748 -39.57 -15.41 13.44
CA GLU A 748 -39.53 -16.24 12.26
C GLU A 748 -38.16 -16.18 11.60
N ARG A 749 -37.65 -17.36 11.20
CA ARG A 749 -36.37 -17.46 10.50
C ARG A 749 -36.52 -17.04 9.04
N VAL A 750 -35.64 -16.15 8.59
CA VAL A 750 -35.49 -15.79 7.19
C VAL A 750 -34.86 -16.95 6.43
N THR A 751 -35.49 -17.34 5.34
CA THR A 751 -35.08 -18.45 4.47
C THR A 751 -34.59 -17.95 3.12
N PHE A 752 -33.90 -18.80 2.38
CA PHE A 752 -33.34 -18.50 1.07
C PHE A 752 -33.73 -19.64 0.13
N PRO A 753 -34.43 -19.39 -0.98
CA PRO A 753 -34.82 -20.44 -1.92
C PRO A 753 -33.60 -21.26 -2.37
N GLY A 754 -33.69 -22.60 -2.30
CA GLY A 754 -32.61 -23.51 -2.71
C GLY A 754 -31.54 -23.78 -1.63
N PHE A 755 -31.63 -23.17 -0.45
CA PHE A 755 -30.74 -23.47 0.68
C PHE A 755 -31.52 -24.05 1.86
N GLU A 756 -31.32 -25.34 2.12
CA GLU A 756 -31.87 -26.04 3.28
C GLU A 756 -30.77 -26.30 4.33
N GLY A 757 -31.12 -26.24 5.61
CA GLY A 757 -30.21 -26.51 6.72
C GLY A 757 -30.57 -25.80 8.01
N LEU A 758 -30.04 -26.28 9.13
CA LEU A 758 -30.15 -25.65 10.44
C LEU A 758 -29.01 -24.64 10.66
N PRO A 759 -29.25 -23.52 11.36
CA PRO A 759 -28.19 -22.57 11.64
C PRO A 759 -27.22 -23.15 12.67
N ASP A 760 -25.98 -22.64 12.69
CA ASP A 760 -25.05 -22.91 13.78
C ASP A 760 -25.59 -22.24 15.07
N ASP A 761 -25.44 -22.89 16.24
CA ASP A 761 -25.85 -22.29 17.53
C ASP A 761 -25.14 -20.95 17.80
N VAL A 762 -23.82 -20.91 17.56
CA VAL A 762 -22.98 -19.72 17.56
C VAL A 762 -21.91 -19.88 16.47
N LEU A 763 -21.82 -18.90 15.57
CA LEU A 763 -20.81 -18.85 14.51
C LEU A 763 -19.41 -18.78 15.12
N ASN A 764 -18.52 -19.65 14.66
CA ASN A 764 -17.12 -19.63 15.06
C ASN A 764 -16.40 -18.47 14.36
N PRO A 765 -15.91 -17.43 15.08
CA PRO A 765 -15.26 -16.28 14.46
C PRO A 765 -14.00 -16.64 13.67
N LYS A 766 -13.33 -17.76 14.00
CA LYS A 766 -12.15 -18.24 13.27
C LYS A 766 -12.48 -18.78 11.87
N LYS A 767 -13.72 -19.23 11.66
CA LYS A 767 -14.18 -19.77 10.37
C LYS A 767 -14.69 -18.70 9.40
N LYS A 768 -14.76 -17.43 9.84
CA LYS A 768 -15.19 -16.26 9.03
C LYS A 768 -16.49 -16.49 8.23
N VAL A 769 -17.46 -17.20 8.82
CA VAL A 769 -18.68 -17.65 8.12
C VAL A 769 -19.51 -16.45 7.66
N TRP A 770 -19.73 -15.48 8.55
CA TRP A 770 -20.45 -14.26 8.23
C TRP A 770 -19.74 -13.44 7.15
N GLU A 771 -18.44 -13.20 7.32
CA GLU A 771 -17.64 -12.38 6.40
C GLU A 771 -17.54 -13.00 5.01
N THR A 772 -17.56 -14.34 4.92
CA THR A 772 -17.56 -15.06 3.64
C THR A 772 -18.90 -14.95 2.91
N LEU A 773 -20.02 -14.96 3.64
CA LEU A 773 -21.36 -14.94 3.06
C LEU A 773 -21.88 -13.51 2.82
N GLN A 774 -21.42 -12.56 3.61
CA GLN A 774 -21.85 -11.16 3.56
C GLN A 774 -21.50 -10.50 2.22
N VAL A 775 -20.40 -10.89 1.56
CA VAL A 775 -19.99 -10.32 0.26
C VAL A 775 -21.03 -10.54 -0.84
N ASP A 776 -21.87 -11.56 -0.70
CA ASP A 776 -22.92 -11.91 -1.64
C ASP A 776 -24.31 -11.36 -1.23
N LEU A 777 -24.41 -10.69 -0.06
CA LEU A 777 -25.63 -10.05 0.42
C LEU A 777 -25.77 -8.62 -0.13
N HIS A 778 -26.82 -8.39 -0.91
CA HIS A 778 -27.06 -7.11 -1.57
C HIS A 778 -28.56 -6.85 -1.78
N THR A 779 -28.94 -5.64 -2.19
CA THR A 779 -30.31 -5.33 -2.64
C THR A 779 -30.38 -5.33 -4.16
N ASN A 780 -31.43 -5.88 -4.75
CA ASN A 780 -31.57 -5.87 -6.21
C ASN A 780 -32.25 -4.58 -6.73
N THR A 781 -32.49 -4.51 -8.04
CA THR A 781 -33.15 -3.37 -8.70
C THR A 781 -34.60 -3.14 -8.26
N GLU A 782 -35.25 -4.16 -7.69
CA GLU A 782 -36.61 -4.15 -7.14
C GLU A 782 -36.65 -3.87 -5.63
N LEU A 783 -35.52 -3.45 -5.04
CA LEU A 783 -35.35 -3.16 -3.61
C LEU A 783 -35.49 -4.39 -2.69
N VAL A 784 -35.38 -5.59 -3.26
CA VAL A 784 -35.44 -6.85 -2.51
C VAL A 784 -34.05 -7.18 -1.97
N ALA A 785 -33.96 -7.56 -0.70
CA ALA A 785 -32.72 -8.07 -0.12
C ALA A 785 -32.45 -9.49 -0.65
N CYS A 786 -31.25 -9.73 -1.14
CA CYS A 786 -30.84 -10.96 -1.81
C CYS A 786 -29.50 -11.50 -1.29
N TYR A 787 -29.32 -12.81 -1.37
CA TYR A 787 -28.03 -13.52 -1.29
C TYR A 787 -27.80 -14.24 -2.61
N LYS A 788 -26.72 -13.92 -3.35
CA LYS A 788 -26.48 -14.46 -4.72
C LYS A 788 -27.72 -14.38 -5.62
N ASP A 789 -28.37 -13.23 -5.64
CA ASP A 789 -29.62 -12.92 -6.37
C ASP A 789 -30.88 -13.67 -5.90
N LEU A 790 -30.77 -14.50 -4.86
CA LEU A 790 -31.92 -15.20 -4.27
C LEU A 790 -32.50 -14.37 -3.12
N PRO A 791 -33.83 -14.15 -3.09
CA PRO A 791 -34.45 -13.25 -2.12
C PRO A 791 -34.41 -13.82 -0.69
N LEU A 792 -34.24 -12.93 0.28
CA LEU A 792 -34.53 -13.21 1.69
C LEU A 792 -36.04 -13.36 1.85
N THR A 793 -36.52 -14.54 2.25
CA THR A 793 -37.96 -14.85 2.32
C THR A 793 -38.43 -15.19 3.72
N THR A 794 -39.65 -14.75 4.04
CA THR A 794 -40.47 -15.20 5.15
C THR A 794 -41.75 -15.84 4.60
N SER A 795 -42.55 -16.44 5.47
CA SER A 795 -43.88 -16.97 5.17
C SER A 795 -44.85 -15.92 4.61
N ALA A 796 -44.60 -14.64 4.90
CA ALA A 796 -45.40 -13.50 4.45
C ALA A 796 -44.87 -12.79 3.18
N GLY A 797 -43.70 -13.20 2.65
CA GLY A 797 -43.12 -12.66 1.42
C GLY A 797 -41.63 -12.36 1.52
N VAL A 798 -41.15 -11.45 0.66
CA VAL A 798 -39.72 -11.09 0.55
C VAL A 798 -39.36 -9.89 1.43
N CYS A 799 -38.15 -9.90 2.00
CA CYS A 799 -37.60 -8.76 2.75
C CYS A 799 -37.10 -7.67 1.79
N LYS A 800 -37.35 -6.40 2.11
CA LYS A 800 -37.07 -5.26 1.24
C LYS A 800 -36.38 -4.12 1.98
N VAL A 801 -35.87 -3.17 1.20
CA VAL A 801 -35.44 -1.84 1.67
C VAL A 801 -36.29 -0.75 1.01
N SER A 802 -36.23 0.47 1.52
CA SER A 802 -37.12 1.55 1.08
C SER A 802 -36.73 2.14 -0.28
N SER A 803 -35.43 2.28 -0.57
CA SER A 803 -34.96 2.92 -1.81
C SER A 803 -33.54 2.58 -2.27
N ILE A 804 -32.71 1.90 -1.49
CA ILE A 804 -31.36 1.52 -1.91
C ILE A 804 -31.41 0.34 -2.90
N ARG A 805 -31.14 0.62 -4.19
CA ARG A 805 -30.94 -0.39 -5.24
C ARG A 805 -29.46 -0.74 -5.34
N GLU A 806 -29.15 -2.02 -5.56
CA GLU A 806 -27.78 -2.51 -5.78
C GLU A 806 -26.82 -2.14 -4.63
N GLY A 807 -27.37 -2.04 -3.40
CA GLY A 807 -26.60 -1.72 -2.20
C GLY A 807 -26.07 -2.95 -1.49
N THR A 808 -24.99 -2.81 -0.74
CA THR A 808 -24.44 -3.92 0.06
C THR A 808 -25.17 -4.02 1.38
N ILE A 809 -25.54 -5.23 1.82
CA ILE A 809 -26.18 -5.47 3.13
C ILE A 809 -25.13 -5.88 4.15
N ARG A 810 -25.17 -5.27 5.34
CA ARG A 810 -24.22 -5.50 6.43
C ARG A 810 -24.89 -5.59 7.79
#